data_AF-A0A0B3B7J5-F1
#
_entry.id   AF-A0A0B3B7J5-F1
#
_cell.length_a   1.000
_cell.length_b   1.000
_cell.length_c   1.000
_cell.angle_alpha   90.00
_cell.angle_beta   90.00
_cell.angle_gamma   90.00
#
_symmetry.space_group_name_H-M   'P 1'
#
loop_
_entity.id
_entity.type
_entity.pdbx_description
1 polymer ?
#
loop_
_entity_poly.entity_id
_entity_poly.type
_entity_poly.pdbx_seq_one_letter_code
_entity_poly.pdbx_strand_id
1 'polypeptide(L)'
;MAWNLYENNKLLPPLKFSNGKTQEDIVKEVLNSIKDGEKIIFIHGVCGTGKSAIALNLAKELGKSSIVVPIKNLQMQYKKDYESEKYLLKNNGERLKISVITGRQNHKCKFLEENKDAIPKIKKEVNAKLHDIFFGKKDEFEKNFGDDESADNKYLPCKIEIKEKNIHKIKKYLAQNSDINVKNFSQLKDVKRVSVAGACPYWSPVLPIKYELGGKSFVKANKRRYLGLKDTEFVFYQREPGCKFYEQFNFYIDSDAIIFNSEKYKIESALNRKPMTEVEIIDECDEFLDKFSNNKTINLDRMQNSLNQIFEIEEGDEIILNELREIIKKLKNNKPAENYAEQILPLKQTAIYDLFMSLLKNPDFIYKIDDENYLFDVYESAKMFEDFLDESYVTFTKKDEAITAHIVTINLAKKFKEMADKNKIIVLMSGTLHSEEVLKDIFGIEQFKIIEAETQQQGQITIKRTGLEMDCKYANFSTGKNNHKDYFLALDKCIEVAKKPVLVHVNSFADLPDEIEKENLNLKNLISREKLKEIQEEDNSGKLIEQFKTGKTDILFSTRASRGIDFPGEQCNSIIFTKYPNPNVKDVFWKILNKTKPHQYWKFYRDKARRDLLQKIYRGLRFKDDHIYLLSPDSRVLEAFEKKNRY
;
A
#
# COMPACT_ATOMS: atom_id res chain seq x y z
N MET A 1 19.63 -2.59 29.42
CA MET A 1 19.68 -1.19 28.96
C MET A 1 18.65 -1.02 27.86
N ALA A 2 17.84 0.04 27.91
CA ALA A 2 16.75 0.25 26.96
C ALA A 2 17.27 0.50 25.53
N TRP A 3 18.44 1.12 25.39
CA TRP A 3 19.08 1.38 24.10
C TRP A 3 20.19 0.37 23.79
N ASN A 4 20.15 -0.20 22.57
CA ASN A 4 21.22 -1.07 22.11
C ASN A 4 21.28 -1.21 20.58
N LEU A 5 21.74 -0.16 19.90
CA LEU A 5 21.89 -0.14 18.43
C LEU A 5 23.37 -0.19 18.05
N TYR A 6 23.74 -1.11 17.16
CA TYR A 6 25.09 -1.21 16.61
C TYR A 6 25.10 -0.98 15.11
N GLU A 7 26.22 -0.47 14.61
CA GLU A 7 26.56 -0.39 13.19
C GLU A 7 28.02 -0.79 13.02
N ASN A 8 28.32 -1.74 12.13
CA ASN A 8 29.69 -2.21 11.89
C ASN A 8 30.46 -2.57 13.18
N ASN A 9 29.78 -3.27 14.11
CA ASN A 9 30.28 -3.65 15.45
C ASN A 9 30.56 -2.50 16.43
N LYS A 10 30.15 -1.27 16.12
CA LYS A 10 30.26 -0.13 17.04
C LYS A 10 28.89 0.25 17.58
N LEU A 11 28.83 0.52 18.89
CA LEU A 11 27.61 1.02 19.52
C LEU A 11 27.31 2.42 18.99
N LEU A 12 26.11 2.61 18.45
CA LEU A 12 25.58 3.91 18.08
C LEU A 12 24.87 4.52 19.29
N PRO A 13 25.36 5.63 19.86
CA PRO A 13 24.69 6.28 20.98
C PRO A 13 23.32 6.82 20.53
N PRO A 14 22.34 6.90 21.44
CA PRO A 14 21.04 7.47 21.13
C PRO A 14 21.22 8.95 20.76
N LEU A 15 20.54 9.38 19.70
CA LEU A 15 20.52 10.80 19.31
C LEU A 15 19.89 11.63 20.43
N LYS A 16 20.47 12.80 20.69
CA LYS A 16 19.94 13.81 21.61
C LYS A 16 19.18 14.87 20.83
N PHE A 17 17.94 15.13 21.23
CA PHE A 17 17.04 16.08 20.61
C PHE A 17 17.17 17.49 21.20
N SER A 18 16.59 18.47 20.53
CA SER A 18 16.58 19.88 20.94
C SER A 18 15.92 20.11 22.31
N ASN A 19 14.94 19.29 22.67
CA ASN A 19 14.25 19.34 23.96
C ASN A 19 15.05 18.67 25.12
N GLY A 20 16.30 18.25 24.86
CA GLY A 20 17.18 17.65 25.84
C GLY A 20 17.00 16.13 26.03
N LYS A 21 15.90 15.55 25.52
CA LYS A 21 15.66 14.10 25.55
C LYS A 21 16.54 13.37 24.56
N THR A 22 16.78 12.10 24.81
CA THR A 22 17.43 11.17 23.87
C THR A 22 16.45 10.19 23.27
N GLN A 23 16.83 9.49 22.19
CA GLN A 23 16.05 8.36 21.69
C GLN A 23 15.78 7.29 22.76
N GLU A 24 16.73 7.07 23.67
CA GLU A 24 16.55 6.15 24.80
C GLU A 24 15.47 6.64 25.77
N ASP A 25 15.42 7.94 26.04
CA ASP A 25 14.38 8.52 26.91
C ASP A 25 12.99 8.35 26.30
N ILE A 26 12.85 8.51 24.98
CA ILE A 26 11.59 8.23 24.27
C ILE A 26 11.19 6.76 24.41
N VAL A 27 12.14 5.83 24.24
CA VAL A 27 11.86 4.40 24.46
C VAL A 27 11.38 4.15 25.89
N LYS A 28 12.04 4.74 26.89
CA LYS A 28 11.64 4.61 28.31
C LYS A 28 10.26 5.20 28.59
N GLU A 29 9.94 6.38 28.04
CA GLU A 29 8.64 7.03 28.20
C GLU A 29 7.50 6.19 27.60
N VAL A 30 7.72 5.59 26.43
CA VAL A 30 6.75 4.67 25.81
C VAL A 30 6.56 3.44 26.69
N LEU A 31 7.64 2.80 27.14
CA LEU A 31 7.57 1.62 28.00
C LEU A 31 6.86 1.90 29.33
N ASN A 32 7.09 3.08 29.93
CA ASN A 32 6.39 3.50 31.14
C ASN A 32 4.91 3.76 30.87
N SER A 33 4.57 4.42 29.77
CA SER A 33 3.16 4.64 29.39
C SER A 33 2.40 3.32 29.21
N ILE A 34 3.04 2.32 28.59
CA ILE A 34 2.46 0.97 28.46
C ILE A 34 2.23 0.34 29.84
N LYS A 35 3.17 0.47 30.77
CA LYS A 35 3.02 -0.04 32.15
C LYS A 35 1.89 0.66 32.91
N ASP A 36 1.68 1.94 32.63
CA ASP A 36 0.59 2.74 33.21
C ASP A 36 -0.79 2.41 32.59
N GLY A 37 -0.84 1.51 31.61
CA GLY A 37 -2.07 1.01 30.99
C GLY A 37 -2.43 1.68 29.66
N GLU A 38 -1.56 2.55 29.13
CA GLU A 38 -1.81 3.21 27.84
C GLU A 38 -1.73 2.21 26.68
N LYS A 39 -2.83 2.05 25.96
CA LYS A 39 -2.92 1.14 24.81
C LYS A 39 -2.45 1.79 23.50
N ILE A 40 -2.71 3.08 23.33
CA ILE A 40 -2.49 3.82 22.07
C ILE A 40 -1.53 4.96 22.37
N ILE A 41 -0.33 4.90 21.79
CA ILE A 41 0.74 5.85 22.05
C ILE A 41 1.23 6.43 20.73
N PHE A 42 1.24 7.75 20.62
CA PHE A 42 1.82 8.48 19.51
C PHE A 42 3.22 8.95 19.86
N ILE A 43 4.16 8.79 18.92
CA ILE A 43 5.48 9.40 18.98
C ILE A 43 5.53 10.50 17.93
N HIS A 44 5.54 11.76 18.38
CA HIS A 44 5.70 12.91 17.49
C HIS A 44 7.19 13.19 17.32
N GLY A 45 7.70 13.03 16.11
CA GLY A 45 9.10 13.34 15.82
C GLY A 45 9.34 13.64 14.35
N VAL A 46 9.92 14.82 14.06
CA VAL A 46 10.22 15.29 12.69
C VAL A 46 11.17 14.34 11.94
N CYS A 47 11.39 14.56 10.64
CA CYS A 47 12.34 13.77 9.86
C CYS A 47 13.75 13.85 10.47
N GLY A 48 14.51 12.75 10.40
CA GLY A 48 15.86 12.68 11.00
C GLY A 48 15.92 12.22 12.47
N THR A 49 14.79 12.06 13.15
CA THR A 49 14.70 11.56 14.54
C THR A 49 15.16 10.12 14.78
N GLY A 50 15.40 9.36 13.71
CA GLY A 50 15.69 7.93 13.81
C GLY A 50 14.53 7.11 14.38
N LYS A 51 13.29 7.42 14.00
CA LYS A 51 12.07 6.68 14.40
C LYS A 51 12.22 5.16 14.26
N SER A 52 12.87 4.70 13.19
CA SER A 52 13.11 3.27 12.98
C SER A 52 13.99 2.63 14.06
N ALA A 53 14.98 3.37 14.58
CA ALA A 53 15.80 2.90 15.69
C ALA A 53 15.01 2.88 17.01
N ILE A 54 14.12 3.84 17.23
CA ILE A 54 13.19 3.84 18.37
C ILE A 54 12.26 2.62 18.29
N ALA A 55 11.62 2.38 17.14
CA ALA A 55 10.74 1.24 16.91
C ALA A 55 11.42 -0.11 17.18
N LEU A 56 12.65 -0.29 16.71
CA LEU A 56 13.38 -1.54 16.93
C LEU A 56 13.80 -1.74 18.39
N ASN A 57 14.16 -0.66 19.10
CA ASN A 57 14.43 -0.76 20.54
C ASN A 57 13.15 -1.06 21.34
N LEU A 58 12.00 -0.53 20.92
CA LEU A 58 10.71 -0.90 21.50
C LEU A 58 10.40 -2.39 21.26
N ALA A 59 10.57 -2.87 20.03
CA ALA A 59 10.38 -4.29 19.70
C ALA A 59 11.32 -5.19 20.52
N LYS A 60 12.57 -4.79 20.71
CA LYS A 60 13.55 -5.51 21.54
C LYS A 60 13.10 -5.65 23.01
N GLU A 61 12.48 -4.62 23.57
CA GLU A 61 12.04 -4.60 24.98
C GLU A 61 10.66 -5.25 25.20
N LEU A 62 9.76 -5.15 24.21
CA LEU A 62 8.38 -5.66 24.33
C LEU A 62 8.22 -7.10 23.82
N GLY A 63 9.16 -7.59 23.00
CA GLY A 63 9.11 -8.94 22.43
C GLY A 63 8.54 -8.96 21.02
N LYS A 64 7.80 -10.02 20.68
CA LYS A 64 7.35 -10.25 19.29
C LYS A 64 6.49 -9.08 18.80
N SER A 65 6.92 -8.44 17.73
CA SER A 65 6.39 -7.15 17.29
C SER A 65 6.14 -7.12 15.78
N SER A 66 5.13 -6.36 15.36
CA SER A 66 4.96 -5.97 13.96
C SER A 66 5.38 -4.52 13.79
N ILE A 67 6.10 -4.23 12.70
CA ILE A 67 6.39 -2.87 12.27
C ILE A 67 5.74 -2.65 10.91
N VAL A 68 4.82 -1.71 10.83
CA VAL A 68 4.09 -1.38 9.61
C VAL A 68 4.70 -0.14 8.99
N VAL A 69 5.09 -0.26 7.72
CA VAL A 69 5.63 0.84 6.92
C VAL A 69 4.72 1.12 5.72
N PRO A 70 4.31 2.37 5.48
CA PRO A 70 3.30 2.66 4.46
C PRO A 70 3.85 2.70 3.03
N ILE A 71 5.16 2.77 2.87
CA ILE A 71 5.81 2.96 1.57
C ILE A 71 6.82 1.84 1.33
N LYS A 72 6.83 1.29 0.10
CA LYS A 72 7.78 0.23 -0.31
C LYS A 72 9.24 0.65 -0.13
N ASN A 73 9.57 1.92 -0.39
CA ASN A 73 10.93 2.45 -0.21
C ASN A 73 11.39 2.36 1.25
N LEU A 74 10.52 2.69 2.21
CA LEU A 74 10.83 2.54 3.63
C LEU A 74 10.99 1.06 4.01
N GLN A 75 10.14 0.18 3.46
CA GLN A 75 10.30 -1.26 3.66
C GLN A 75 11.68 -1.77 3.19
N MET A 76 12.13 -1.30 2.02
CA MET A 76 13.46 -1.63 1.50
C MET A 76 14.58 -1.00 2.35
N GLN A 77 14.36 0.19 2.91
CA GLN A 77 15.31 0.82 3.82
C GLN A 77 15.46 0.00 5.11
N TYR A 78 14.38 -0.45 5.73
CA TYR A 78 14.46 -1.35 6.89
C TYR A 78 15.25 -2.62 6.54
N LYS A 79 14.98 -3.19 5.36
CA LYS A 79 15.68 -4.36 4.86
C LYS A 79 17.19 -4.12 4.76
N LYS A 80 17.60 -3.06 4.06
CA LYS A 80 19.01 -2.72 3.82
C LYS A 80 19.73 -2.35 5.12
N ASP A 81 19.11 -1.52 5.95
CA ASP A 81 19.76 -0.99 7.13
C ASP A 81 19.89 -2.08 8.20
N TYR A 82 18.87 -2.91 8.42
CA TYR A 82 18.79 -3.80 9.58
C TYR A 82 18.91 -5.30 9.29
N GLU A 83 18.94 -5.75 8.02
CA GLU A 83 19.37 -7.13 7.69
C GLU A 83 20.90 -7.23 7.50
N SER A 84 21.62 -6.11 7.32
CA SER A 84 23.08 -6.11 7.12
C SER A 84 23.87 -5.19 8.05
N GLU A 85 23.74 -3.87 7.92
CA GLU A 85 24.72 -2.91 8.45
C GLU A 85 24.51 -2.61 9.94
N LYS A 86 23.24 -2.46 10.33
CA LYS A 86 22.80 -2.15 11.69
C LYS A 86 22.13 -3.35 12.33
N TYR A 87 22.31 -3.52 13.62
CA TYR A 87 21.66 -4.59 14.37
C TYR A 87 21.46 -4.21 15.83
N LEU A 88 20.55 -4.92 16.49
CA LEU A 88 20.31 -4.82 17.92
C LEU A 88 20.63 -6.16 18.57
N LEU A 89 21.09 -6.13 19.83
CA LEU A 89 21.27 -7.34 20.64
C LEU A 89 20.19 -7.41 21.71
N LYS A 90 19.60 -8.59 21.84
CA LYS A 90 18.70 -8.97 22.93
C LYS A 90 19.47 -9.03 24.26
N ASN A 91 18.74 -9.15 25.36
CA ASN A 91 19.33 -9.29 26.70
C ASN A 91 20.20 -10.55 26.85
N ASN A 92 19.97 -11.60 26.06
CA ASN A 92 20.78 -12.82 26.04
C ASN A 92 22.03 -12.71 25.13
N GLY A 93 22.29 -11.55 24.52
CA GLY A 93 23.42 -11.33 23.61
C GLY A 93 23.19 -11.77 22.16
N GLU A 94 22.07 -12.43 21.85
CA GLU A 94 21.72 -12.80 20.47
C GLU A 94 21.26 -11.56 19.68
N ARG A 95 21.46 -11.59 18.36
CA ARG A 95 20.90 -10.56 17.47
C ARG A 95 19.38 -10.63 17.47
N LEU A 96 18.73 -9.47 17.49
CA LEU A 96 17.30 -9.34 17.26
C LEU A 96 16.99 -9.83 15.84
N LYS A 97 16.10 -10.81 15.71
CA LYS A 97 15.69 -11.38 14.42
C LYS A 97 14.66 -10.46 13.78
N ILE A 98 15.15 -9.56 12.95
CA ILE A 98 14.37 -8.60 12.19
C ILE A 98 14.11 -9.21 10.81
N SER A 99 12.87 -9.24 10.34
CA SER A 99 12.53 -9.88 9.06
C SER A 99 11.46 -9.13 8.30
N VAL A 100 11.61 -9.06 6.98
CA VAL A 100 10.71 -8.32 6.09
C VAL A 100 9.81 -9.27 5.31
N ILE A 101 8.51 -8.97 5.29
CA ILE A 101 7.50 -9.75 4.56
C ILE A 101 7.09 -9.02 3.29
N THR A 102 7.20 -9.69 2.14
CA THR A 102 6.93 -9.14 0.81
C THR A 102 6.01 -10.02 -0.03
N GLY A 103 5.35 -9.41 -1.03
CA GLY A 103 4.50 -10.13 -1.98
C GLY A 103 5.31 -10.97 -2.98
N ARG A 104 4.66 -11.93 -3.63
CA ARG A 104 5.24 -12.91 -4.58
C ARG A 104 6.13 -12.29 -5.66
N GLN A 105 5.70 -11.16 -6.23
CA GLN A 105 6.42 -10.44 -7.28
C GLN A 105 7.86 -10.04 -6.90
N ASN A 106 8.20 -10.01 -5.61
CA ASN A 106 9.52 -9.60 -5.11
C ASN A 106 10.49 -10.78 -4.93
N HIS A 107 10.08 -12.01 -5.31
CA HIS A 107 10.90 -13.21 -5.14
C HIS A 107 11.06 -13.91 -6.50
N LYS A 108 12.29 -14.29 -6.85
CA LYS A 108 12.51 -15.19 -7.99
C LYS A 108 11.93 -16.58 -7.72
N CYS A 109 11.43 -17.24 -8.76
CA CYS A 109 10.84 -18.55 -8.64
C CYS A 109 11.85 -19.66 -8.98
N LYS A 110 12.30 -20.38 -7.95
CA LYS A 110 13.20 -21.53 -8.12
C LYS A 110 12.62 -22.62 -9.04
N PHE A 111 11.30 -22.83 -9.00
CA PHE A 111 10.65 -23.78 -9.91
C PHE A 111 10.87 -23.43 -11.38
N LEU A 112 10.87 -22.15 -11.75
CA LEU A 112 11.16 -21.70 -13.13
C LEU A 112 12.65 -21.81 -13.45
N GLU A 113 13.52 -21.47 -12.50
CA GLU A 113 14.98 -21.58 -12.67
C GLU A 113 15.40 -23.02 -13.00
N GLU A 114 14.77 -24.00 -12.36
CA GLU A 114 15.01 -25.43 -12.56
C GLU A 114 14.27 -26.01 -13.76
N ASN A 115 13.14 -25.43 -14.15
CA ASN A 115 12.33 -25.87 -15.27
C ASN A 115 12.26 -24.79 -16.35
N LYS A 116 13.37 -24.55 -17.06
CA LYS A 116 13.47 -23.50 -18.09
C LYS A 116 12.45 -23.67 -19.23
N ASP A 117 11.98 -24.88 -19.49
CA ASP A 117 10.90 -25.19 -20.44
C ASP A 117 9.48 -24.86 -19.91
N ALA A 118 9.35 -24.42 -18.66
CA ALA A 118 8.10 -23.93 -18.08
C ALA A 118 7.81 -22.47 -18.45
N ILE A 119 8.82 -21.72 -18.91
CA ILE A 119 8.69 -20.34 -19.38
C ILE A 119 8.14 -20.35 -20.82
N PRO A 120 6.96 -19.75 -21.10
CA PRO A 120 6.42 -19.75 -22.45
C PRO A 120 7.23 -18.83 -23.38
N LYS A 121 7.88 -19.39 -24.41
CA LYS A 121 8.29 -18.61 -25.59
C LYS A 121 7.07 -18.34 -26.48
N ILE A 122 6.23 -17.37 -26.12
CA ILE A 122 5.13 -16.95 -27.00
C ILE A 122 5.69 -15.88 -27.96
N LYS A 123 5.97 -16.29 -29.20
CA LYS A 123 5.91 -15.39 -30.37
C LYS A 123 4.60 -15.71 -31.09
N LYS A 124 3.62 -14.80 -31.12
CA LYS A 124 2.56 -14.86 -32.14
C LYS A 124 1.98 -13.50 -32.50
N GLU A 125 1.64 -13.42 -33.79
CA GLU A 125 1.33 -12.26 -34.64
C GLU A 125 0.22 -11.33 -34.15
N VAL A 126 0.43 -10.05 -34.46
CA VAL A 126 -0.52 -8.95 -34.32
C VAL A 126 -1.64 -9.12 -35.35
N ASN A 127 -2.84 -9.47 -34.90
CA ASN A 127 -4.06 -9.15 -35.62
C ASN A 127 -4.72 -7.94 -34.96
N ALA A 128 -4.51 -6.79 -35.57
CA ALA A 128 -5.15 -5.53 -35.23
C ALA A 128 -6.67 -5.65 -35.45
N LYS A 129 -7.42 -5.89 -34.36
CA LYS A 129 -8.82 -5.48 -34.10
C LYS A 129 -9.36 -6.27 -32.91
N LEU A 130 -8.95 -5.87 -31.70
CA LEU A 130 -9.58 -6.18 -30.40
C LEU A 130 -8.79 -5.50 -29.25
N HIS A 131 -8.27 -4.28 -29.51
CA HIS A 131 -7.12 -3.73 -28.76
C HIS A 131 -7.37 -2.44 -27.96
N ASP A 132 -8.48 -1.71 -28.12
CA ASP A 132 -8.59 -0.34 -27.57
C ASP A 132 -9.39 -0.14 -26.27
N ILE A 133 -9.71 -1.20 -25.52
CA ILE A 133 -10.74 -1.11 -24.45
C ILE A 133 -10.23 -1.32 -23.02
N PHE A 134 -9.20 -2.14 -22.78
CA PHE A 134 -8.72 -2.35 -21.41
C PHE A 134 -7.61 -1.35 -21.09
N PHE A 135 -7.98 -0.20 -20.52
CA PHE A 135 -7.13 0.75 -19.78
C PHE A 135 -5.66 0.85 -20.23
N GLY A 136 -5.25 2.01 -20.77
CA GLY A 136 -3.87 2.38 -21.13
C GLY A 136 -2.75 1.90 -20.20
N LYS A 137 -2.42 0.62 -20.37
CA LYS A 137 -1.32 -0.16 -19.80
C LYS A 137 -1.02 -1.37 -20.71
N LYS A 138 -1.52 -1.38 -21.95
CA LYS A 138 -1.42 -2.56 -22.82
C LYS A 138 -0.06 -2.68 -23.51
N ASP A 139 0.64 -1.57 -23.70
CA ASP A 139 1.98 -1.59 -24.30
C ASP A 139 3.05 -2.23 -23.38
N GLU A 140 2.85 -2.19 -22.05
CA GLU A 140 3.65 -2.98 -21.09
C GLU A 140 3.12 -4.41 -20.91
N PHE A 141 1.79 -4.61 -20.92
CA PHE A 141 1.17 -5.88 -20.54
C PHE A 141 1.39 -7.01 -21.54
N GLU A 142 1.54 -6.73 -22.83
CA GLU A 142 1.67 -7.79 -23.85
C GLU A 142 3.13 -8.09 -24.25
N LYS A 143 4.10 -7.22 -23.93
CA LYS A 143 5.52 -7.45 -24.29
C LYS A 143 6.30 -8.34 -23.30
N ASN A 144 5.85 -8.48 -22.04
CA ASN A 144 6.68 -9.07 -20.97
C ASN A 144 6.21 -10.41 -20.37
N PHE A 145 5.08 -11.00 -20.79
CA PHE A 145 4.55 -12.23 -20.16
C PHE A 145 5.45 -13.48 -20.33
N GLY A 146 6.37 -13.46 -21.30
CA GLY A 146 7.36 -14.50 -21.50
C GLY A 146 8.56 -14.44 -20.54
N ASP A 147 8.75 -13.34 -19.80
CA ASP A 147 9.99 -13.05 -19.07
C ASP A 147 9.81 -12.85 -17.56
N ASP A 148 8.60 -13.06 -17.00
CA ASP A 148 8.37 -12.98 -15.55
C ASP A 148 8.99 -14.18 -14.82
N GLU A 149 10.21 -14.02 -14.31
CA GLU A 149 10.91 -15.01 -13.47
C GLU A 149 10.44 -15.04 -12.00
N SER A 150 9.46 -14.22 -11.62
CA SER A 150 9.05 -14.09 -10.22
C SER A 150 8.12 -15.23 -9.76
N ALA A 151 7.96 -15.35 -8.44
CA ALA A 151 7.02 -16.27 -7.81
C ALA A 151 5.54 -15.87 -8.00
N ASP A 152 5.27 -14.77 -8.71
CA ASP A 152 3.93 -14.32 -9.08
C ASP A 152 3.52 -14.71 -10.50
N ASN A 153 4.41 -15.38 -11.26
CA ASN A 153 4.11 -15.80 -12.62
C ASN A 153 2.86 -16.68 -12.68
N LYS A 154 1.87 -16.26 -13.48
CA LYS A 154 0.54 -16.87 -13.60
C LYS A 154 0.53 -18.29 -14.18
N TYR A 155 1.66 -18.78 -14.71
CA TYR A 155 1.77 -20.13 -15.27
C TYR A 155 2.39 -21.14 -14.31
N LEU A 156 2.79 -20.73 -13.11
CA LEU A 156 3.33 -21.63 -12.08
C LEU A 156 2.28 -22.63 -11.60
N PRO A 157 2.66 -23.85 -11.19
CA PRO A 157 1.72 -24.82 -10.62
C PRO A 157 0.90 -24.27 -9.44
N CYS A 158 1.52 -23.39 -8.65
CA CYS A 158 0.92 -22.74 -7.48
C CYS A 158 0.18 -21.43 -7.77
N LYS A 159 0.11 -20.97 -9.04
CA LYS A 159 -0.59 -19.73 -9.46
C LYS A 159 -1.56 -19.94 -10.61
N ILE A 160 -1.39 -21.00 -11.39
CA ILE A 160 -2.16 -21.23 -12.61
C ILE A 160 -3.64 -21.42 -12.25
N GLU A 161 -4.49 -20.52 -12.74
CA GLU A 161 -5.94 -20.63 -12.59
C GLU A 161 -6.42 -21.98 -13.16
N ILE A 162 -7.19 -22.72 -12.38
CA ILE A 162 -7.76 -24.02 -12.76
C ILE A 162 -8.96 -23.77 -13.68
N LYS A 163 -8.69 -23.61 -14.99
CA LYS A 163 -9.69 -23.35 -16.04
C LYS A 163 -9.37 -24.11 -17.32
N GLU A 164 -10.38 -24.31 -18.17
CA GLU A 164 -10.24 -25.10 -19.41
C GLU A 164 -9.13 -24.59 -20.33
N LYS A 165 -8.98 -23.26 -20.46
CA LYS A 165 -7.91 -22.64 -21.25
C LYS A 165 -6.50 -23.07 -20.82
N ASN A 166 -6.34 -23.52 -19.58
CA ASN A 166 -5.07 -23.95 -18.99
C ASN A 166 -4.93 -25.49 -18.91
N ILE A 167 -5.90 -26.27 -19.41
CA ILE A 167 -6.00 -27.72 -19.17
C ILE A 167 -4.73 -28.49 -19.56
N HIS A 168 -4.09 -28.13 -20.68
CA HIS A 168 -2.87 -28.80 -21.14
C HIS A 168 -1.72 -28.66 -20.13
N LYS A 169 -1.55 -27.47 -19.54
CA LYS A 169 -0.54 -27.23 -18.50
C LYS A 169 -0.91 -27.89 -17.18
N ILE A 170 -2.18 -27.83 -16.81
CA ILE A 170 -2.69 -28.49 -15.59
C ILE A 170 -2.41 -29.99 -15.65
N LYS A 171 -2.75 -30.66 -16.78
CA LYS A 171 -2.45 -32.08 -16.98
C LYS A 171 -0.95 -32.39 -16.89
N LYS A 172 -0.09 -31.52 -17.42
CA LYS A 172 1.37 -31.64 -17.29
C LYS A 172 1.80 -31.62 -15.82
N TYR A 173 1.29 -30.68 -15.02
CA TYR A 173 1.61 -30.60 -13.60
C TYR A 173 1.03 -31.77 -12.79
N LEU A 174 -0.18 -32.22 -13.09
CA LEU A 174 -0.76 -33.42 -12.46
C LEU A 174 0.13 -34.66 -12.70
N ALA A 175 0.67 -34.82 -13.91
CA ALA A 175 1.58 -35.92 -14.24
C ALA A 175 2.94 -35.81 -13.51
N GLN A 176 3.35 -34.61 -13.11
CA GLN A 176 4.59 -34.38 -12.36
C GLN A 176 4.41 -34.57 -10.84
N ASN A 177 3.18 -34.56 -10.33
CA ASN A 177 2.91 -34.71 -8.91
C ASN A 177 2.87 -36.19 -8.51
N SER A 178 3.87 -36.64 -7.74
CA SER A 178 4.00 -38.02 -7.27
C SER A 178 3.04 -38.40 -6.15
N ASP A 179 2.34 -37.44 -5.54
CA ASP A 179 1.39 -37.68 -4.45
C ASP A 179 0.00 -38.11 -4.93
N ILE A 180 -0.26 -38.03 -6.23
CA ILE A 180 -1.59 -38.23 -6.79
C ILE A 180 -1.60 -39.33 -7.86
N ASN A 181 -2.74 -40.00 -8.00
CA ASN A 181 -2.98 -40.88 -9.13
C ASN A 181 -3.66 -40.09 -10.25
N VAL A 182 -2.96 -39.86 -11.36
CA VAL A 182 -3.45 -39.09 -12.51
C VAL A 182 -4.78 -39.64 -13.06
N LYS A 183 -5.03 -40.94 -12.92
CA LYS A 183 -6.29 -41.58 -13.34
C LYS A 183 -7.52 -41.04 -12.62
N ASN A 184 -7.33 -40.44 -11.44
CA ASN A 184 -8.42 -39.86 -10.64
C ASN A 184 -8.84 -38.47 -11.14
N PHE A 185 -8.18 -37.91 -12.17
CA PHE A 185 -8.42 -36.56 -12.68
C PHE A 185 -8.90 -36.60 -14.13
N SER A 186 -10.08 -37.17 -14.33
CA SER A 186 -10.68 -37.36 -15.65
C SER A 186 -11.24 -36.06 -16.23
N GLN A 187 -11.76 -35.20 -15.36
CA GLN A 187 -12.38 -33.92 -15.69
C GLN A 187 -11.73 -32.80 -14.88
N LEU A 188 -11.87 -31.55 -15.33
CA LEU A 188 -11.27 -30.40 -14.64
C LEU A 188 -11.87 -30.18 -13.23
N LYS A 189 -13.12 -30.60 -13.00
CA LYS A 189 -13.78 -30.57 -11.69
C LYS A 189 -13.08 -31.40 -10.62
N ASP A 190 -12.39 -32.46 -11.04
CA ASP A 190 -11.66 -33.37 -10.15
C ASP A 190 -10.37 -32.70 -9.63
N VAL A 191 -9.94 -31.59 -10.25
CA VAL A 191 -8.67 -30.93 -9.99
C VAL A 191 -8.80 -29.93 -8.84
N LYS A 192 -8.05 -30.16 -7.77
CA LYS A 192 -7.88 -29.22 -6.65
C LYS A 192 -6.53 -28.52 -6.72
N ARG A 193 -6.43 -27.32 -6.11
CA ARG A 193 -5.17 -26.57 -6.01
C ARG A 193 -4.03 -27.42 -5.46
N VAL A 194 -4.28 -28.21 -4.43
CA VAL A 194 -3.27 -29.11 -3.82
C VAL A 194 -2.69 -30.10 -4.82
N SER A 195 -3.50 -30.63 -5.74
CA SER A 195 -3.08 -31.60 -6.76
C SER A 195 -2.19 -30.97 -7.83
N VAL A 196 -2.44 -29.71 -8.19
CA VAL A 196 -1.64 -28.99 -9.21
C VAL A 196 -0.39 -28.38 -8.56
N ALA A 197 -0.57 -27.62 -7.49
CA ALA A 197 0.52 -26.91 -6.83
C ALA A 197 1.50 -27.86 -6.15
N GLY A 198 1.07 -29.07 -5.77
CA GLY A 198 1.91 -30.15 -5.26
C GLY A 198 3.03 -30.56 -6.21
N ALA A 199 2.87 -30.35 -7.53
CA ALA A 199 3.91 -30.56 -8.53
C ALA A 199 5.15 -29.68 -8.31
N CYS A 200 5.00 -28.53 -7.64
CA CYS A 200 6.12 -27.73 -7.18
C CYS A 200 6.56 -28.22 -5.80
N PRO A 201 7.77 -28.80 -5.65
CA PRO A 201 8.25 -29.30 -4.35
C PRO A 201 8.39 -28.19 -3.31
N TYR A 202 8.56 -26.95 -3.76
CA TYR A 202 8.73 -25.76 -2.92
C TYR A 202 7.40 -25.13 -2.46
N TRP A 203 6.25 -25.64 -2.91
CA TRP A 203 4.94 -25.09 -2.54
C TRP A 203 4.60 -25.41 -1.08
N SER A 204 4.68 -24.40 -0.20
CA SER A 204 4.53 -24.56 1.26
C SER A 204 3.41 -23.65 1.80
N PRO A 205 2.14 -24.07 1.75
CA PRO A 205 1.01 -23.22 2.13
C PRO A 205 0.90 -23.01 3.66
N VAL A 206 0.19 -21.95 4.04
CA VAL A 206 -0.18 -21.63 5.42
C VAL A 206 -1.71 -21.69 5.54
N LEU A 207 -2.21 -22.56 6.41
CA LEU A 207 -3.65 -22.81 6.55
C LEU A 207 -4.07 -22.82 8.03
N PRO A 208 -5.30 -22.41 8.36
CA PRO A 208 -5.88 -22.66 9.68
C PRO A 208 -5.84 -24.16 10.03
N ILE A 209 -5.61 -24.48 11.31
CA ILE A 209 -5.45 -25.88 11.76
C ILE A 209 -6.66 -26.77 11.48
N LYS A 210 -7.86 -26.17 11.38
CA LYS A 210 -9.10 -26.87 10.99
C LYS A 210 -9.06 -27.47 9.58
N TYR A 211 -8.13 -27.04 8.73
CA TYR A 211 -7.91 -27.58 7.40
C TYR A 211 -6.62 -28.42 7.38
N GLU A 212 -6.77 -29.72 7.12
CA GLU A 212 -5.65 -30.63 6.97
C GLU A 212 -5.39 -30.97 5.50
N LEU A 213 -4.12 -30.88 5.08
CA LEU A 213 -3.71 -31.31 3.75
C LEU A 213 -3.36 -32.79 3.75
N GLY A 214 -4.09 -33.57 2.95
CA GLY A 214 -3.74 -34.96 2.63
C GLY A 214 -2.62 -35.07 1.60
N GLY A 215 -2.16 -36.31 1.34
CA GLY A 215 -1.09 -36.62 0.38
C GLY A 215 0.28 -36.84 1.05
N LYS A 216 1.10 -37.74 0.47
CA LYS A 216 2.33 -38.21 1.14
C LYS A 216 3.32 -37.08 1.42
N SER A 217 3.48 -36.12 0.51
CA SER A 217 4.38 -34.98 0.75
C SER A 217 3.92 -34.05 1.88
N PHE A 218 2.62 -33.85 2.08
CA PHE A 218 2.11 -32.96 3.14
C PHE A 218 2.06 -33.66 4.51
N VAL A 219 1.85 -34.98 4.51
CA VAL A 219 1.99 -35.80 5.72
C VAL A 219 3.45 -35.81 6.20
N LYS A 220 4.42 -35.85 5.29
CA LYS A 220 5.86 -35.80 5.60
C LYS A 220 6.42 -34.38 5.75
N ALA A 221 5.65 -33.35 5.41
CA ALA A 221 6.11 -31.96 5.49
C ALA A 221 6.40 -31.58 6.95
N ASN A 222 7.37 -30.69 7.15
CA ASN A 222 7.61 -30.12 8.47
C ASN A 222 6.48 -29.13 8.81
N LYS A 223 5.58 -29.53 9.71
CA LYS A 223 4.43 -28.71 10.12
C LYS A 223 4.84 -27.80 11.27
N ARG A 224 4.91 -26.49 11.02
CA ARG A 224 5.21 -25.49 12.05
C ARG A 224 3.95 -24.71 12.40
N ARG A 225 3.65 -24.52 13.69
CA ARG A 225 2.42 -23.87 14.16
C ARG A 225 2.69 -22.49 14.74
N TYR A 226 1.72 -21.60 14.62
CA TYR A 226 1.71 -20.31 15.32
C TYR A 226 0.28 -19.80 15.55
N LEU A 227 0.14 -18.92 16.53
CA LEU A 227 -1.13 -18.25 16.85
C LEU A 227 -1.26 -16.96 16.03
N GLY A 228 -2.33 -16.87 15.23
CA GLY A 228 -2.72 -15.68 14.50
C GLY A 228 -3.57 -14.73 15.37
N LEU A 229 -4.32 -13.82 14.73
CA LEU A 229 -5.27 -12.95 15.43
C LEU A 229 -6.56 -13.71 15.78
N LYS A 230 -7.34 -13.15 16.72
CA LYS A 230 -8.60 -13.76 17.21
C LYS A 230 -8.40 -15.24 17.59
N ASP A 231 -7.27 -15.54 18.22
CA ASP A 231 -6.88 -16.88 18.68
C ASP A 231 -6.96 -17.99 17.62
N THR A 232 -6.79 -17.64 16.34
CA THR A 232 -6.82 -18.62 15.25
C THR A 232 -5.46 -19.29 15.09
N GLU A 233 -5.39 -20.60 15.27
CA GLU A 233 -4.16 -21.36 15.04
C GLU A 233 -3.93 -21.65 13.54
N PHE A 234 -2.70 -21.42 13.08
CA PHE A 234 -2.26 -21.71 11.71
C PHE A 234 -1.14 -22.73 11.69
N VAL A 235 -1.12 -23.53 10.62
CA VAL A 235 -0.06 -24.50 10.29
C VAL A 235 0.62 -24.05 9.00
N PHE A 236 1.93 -23.86 9.07
CA PHE A 236 2.81 -23.71 7.91
C PHE A 236 3.34 -25.09 7.51
N TYR A 237 2.97 -25.55 6.32
CA TYR A 237 3.39 -26.84 5.75
C TYR A 237 4.70 -26.67 4.99
N GLN A 238 5.82 -26.68 5.71
CA GLN A 238 7.14 -26.47 5.11
C GLN A 238 7.59 -27.72 4.35
N ARG A 239 7.59 -27.61 3.01
CA ARG A 239 8.16 -28.61 2.09
C ARG A 239 9.63 -28.27 1.79
N GLU A 240 10.12 -28.66 0.62
CA GLU A 240 11.51 -28.45 0.25
C GLU A 240 11.89 -26.97 0.22
N PRO A 241 13.12 -26.61 0.65
CA PRO A 241 13.59 -25.23 0.59
C PRO A 241 13.84 -24.80 -0.85
N GLY A 242 13.50 -23.55 -1.15
CA GLY A 242 13.79 -22.94 -2.45
C GLY A 242 12.86 -21.81 -2.86
N CYS A 243 11.60 -21.83 -2.44
CA CYS A 243 10.69 -20.74 -2.72
C CYS A 243 10.79 -19.67 -1.63
N LYS A 244 11.63 -18.64 -1.86
CA LYS A 244 11.82 -17.52 -0.92
C LYS A 244 10.52 -16.84 -0.51
N PHE A 245 9.50 -16.87 -1.37
CA PHE A 245 8.17 -16.37 -1.02
C PHE A 245 7.50 -17.20 0.08
N TYR A 246 7.56 -18.53 0.04
CA TYR A 246 6.96 -19.34 1.10
C TYR A 246 7.86 -19.44 2.33
N GLU A 247 9.17 -19.45 2.14
CA GLU A 247 10.14 -19.51 3.25
C GLU A 247 10.00 -18.33 4.21
N GLN A 248 9.55 -17.17 3.73
CA GLN A 248 9.32 -16.00 4.59
C GLN A 248 8.27 -16.26 5.69
N PHE A 249 7.39 -17.24 5.55
CA PHE A 249 6.43 -17.59 6.61
C PHE A 249 7.10 -18.24 7.83
N ASN A 250 8.38 -18.65 7.74
CA ASN A 250 9.16 -18.97 8.94
C ASN A 250 9.31 -17.74 9.85
N PHE A 251 9.36 -16.52 9.28
CA PHE A 251 9.47 -15.27 10.04
C PHE A 251 8.25 -15.02 10.92
N TYR A 252 7.08 -15.54 10.53
CA TYR A 252 5.88 -15.50 11.38
C TYR A 252 6.04 -16.28 12.68
N ILE A 253 7.03 -17.19 12.75
CA ILE A 253 7.29 -18.04 13.89
C ILE A 253 8.55 -17.55 14.62
N ASP A 254 9.65 -17.38 13.88
CA ASP A 254 11.00 -17.21 14.41
C ASP A 254 11.44 -15.78 14.68
N SER A 255 10.80 -14.80 14.04
CA SER A 255 11.25 -13.41 14.10
C SER A 255 10.71 -12.70 15.34
N ASP A 256 11.55 -11.81 15.88
CA ASP A 256 11.18 -10.93 16.99
C ASP A 256 10.48 -9.67 16.48
N ALA A 257 10.89 -9.15 15.31
CA ALA A 257 10.26 -8.01 14.67
C ALA A 257 9.95 -8.33 13.20
N ILE A 258 8.69 -8.18 12.81
CA ILE A 258 8.22 -8.47 11.45
C ILE A 258 7.82 -7.17 10.76
N ILE A 259 8.49 -6.82 9.66
CA ILE A 259 8.21 -5.61 8.90
C ILE A 259 7.21 -5.91 7.79
N PHE A 260 6.06 -5.25 7.84
CA PHE A 260 5.01 -5.31 6.83
C PHE A 260 4.91 -3.98 6.08
N ASN A 261 4.61 -4.04 4.79
CA ASN A 261 3.97 -2.90 4.14
C ASN A 261 2.49 -2.82 4.54
N SER A 262 1.89 -1.62 4.48
CA SER A 262 0.50 -1.40 4.91
C SER A 262 -0.53 -2.31 4.25
N GLU A 263 -0.42 -2.57 2.94
CA GLU A 263 -1.41 -3.39 2.23
C GLU A 263 -1.32 -4.86 2.65
N LYS A 264 -0.09 -5.40 2.77
CA LYS A 264 0.14 -6.73 3.30
C LYS A 264 -0.35 -6.83 4.74
N TYR A 265 -0.04 -5.84 5.59
CA TYR A 265 -0.52 -5.80 6.97
C TYR A 265 -2.05 -5.85 7.06
N LYS A 266 -2.76 -5.04 6.27
CA LYS A 266 -4.23 -5.00 6.24
C LYS A 266 -4.83 -6.35 5.82
N ILE A 267 -4.31 -6.97 4.76
CA ILE A 267 -4.82 -8.27 4.26
C ILE A 267 -4.56 -9.38 5.29
N GLU A 268 -3.33 -9.47 5.82
CA GLU A 268 -2.98 -10.48 6.82
C GLU A 268 -3.78 -10.30 8.12
N SER A 269 -4.12 -9.06 8.49
CA SER A 269 -4.98 -8.76 9.64
C SER A 269 -6.47 -9.05 9.39
N ALA A 270 -6.96 -8.84 8.17
CA ALA A 270 -8.33 -9.17 7.78
C ALA A 270 -8.55 -10.69 7.75
N LEU A 271 -7.54 -11.44 7.30
CA LEU A 271 -7.54 -12.91 7.31
C LEU A 271 -7.17 -13.52 8.66
N ASN A 272 -6.87 -12.69 9.67
CA ASN A 272 -6.34 -13.09 10.98
C ASN A 272 -5.05 -13.93 10.91
N ARG A 273 -4.35 -13.93 9.77
CA ARG A 273 -3.20 -14.78 9.47
C ARG A 273 -1.88 -14.20 9.97
N LYS A 274 -1.77 -12.90 10.19
CA LYS A 274 -0.55 -12.37 10.84
C LYS A 274 -0.43 -12.95 12.26
N PRO A 275 0.79 -13.19 12.77
CA PRO A 275 0.99 -13.60 14.15
C PRO A 275 0.41 -12.60 15.15
N MET A 276 -0.03 -13.09 16.29
CA MET A 276 -0.25 -12.24 17.46
C MET A 276 1.10 -11.69 17.95
N THR A 277 1.11 -10.41 18.32
CA THR A 277 2.29 -9.64 18.72
C THR A 277 2.00 -8.87 20.01
N GLU A 278 3.05 -8.52 20.75
CA GLU A 278 2.97 -7.70 21.95
C GLU A 278 2.75 -6.22 21.61
N VAL A 279 3.29 -5.77 20.49
CA VAL A 279 3.14 -4.39 20.01
C VAL A 279 3.05 -4.31 18.48
N GLU A 280 2.16 -3.43 18.04
CA GLU A 280 2.04 -2.98 16.66
C GLU A 280 2.62 -1.57 16.53
N ILE A 281 3.73 -1.43 15.81
CA ILE A 281 4.40 -0.14 15.60
C ILE A 281 4.14 0.32 14.18
N ILE A 282 3.46 1.45 14.01
CA ILE A 282 3.13 2.03 12.70
C ILE A 282 4.04 3.23 12.47
N ASP A 283 5.02 3.07 11.58
CA ASP A 283 5.91 4.14 11.14
C ASP A 283 5.22 4.99 10.06
N GLU A 284 5.54 6.28 9.98
CA GLU A 284 4.80 7.27 9.17
C GLU A 284 3.26 7.10 9.31
N CYS A 285 2.79 7.06 10.56
CA CYS A 285 1.42 6.72 10.90
C CYS A 285 0.39 7.62 10.25
N ASP A 286 0.76 8.85 9.90
CA ASP A 286 -0.13 9.77 9.25
C ASP A 286 -0.46 9.34 7.81
N GLU A 287 0.50 8.75 7.08
CA GLU A 287 0.22 8.09 5.80
C GLU A 287 -0.66 6.86 5.97
N PHE A 288 -0.37 6.05 6.99
CA PHE A 288 -1.12 4.85 7.28
C PHE A 288 -2.60 5.18 7.53
N LEU A 289 -2.84 6.19 8.37
CA LEU A 289 -4.17 6.70 8.73
C LEU A 289 -4.86 7.40 7.55
N ASP A 290 -4.14 8.17 6.73
CA ASP A 290 -4.72 8.80 5.52
C ASP A 290 -5.16 7.79 4.45
N LYS A 291 -4.52 6.61 4.41
CA LYS A 291 -4.88 5.48 3.55
C LYS A 291 -5.66 4.40 4.30
N PHE A 292 -6.22 4.74 5.45
CA PHE A 292 -6.87 3.78 6.32
C PHE A 292 -8.30 3.49 5.89
N SER A 293 -8.92 4.25 4.99
CA SER A 293 -10.21 3.82 4.43
C SER A 293 -10.07 2.48 3.69
N ASN A 294 -11.01 1.55 3.91
CA ASN A 294 -11.10 0.37 3.04
C ASN A 294 -11.72 0.81 1.73
N ASN A 295 -10.96 0.65 0.65
CA ASN A 295 -11.41 0.92 -0.71
C ASN A 295 -11.15 -0.36 -1.50
N LYS A 296 -12.19 -1.00 -2.04
CA LYS A 296 -12.04 -2.18 -2.91
C LYS A 296 -12.78 -1.97 -4.20
N THR A 297 -12.28 -2.65 -5.23
CA THR A 297 -12.83 -2.58 -6.58
C THR A 297 -13.13 -3.99 -7.05
N ILE A 298 -14.39 -4.26 -7.38
CA ILE A 298 -14.87 -5.55 -7.85
C ILE A 298 -15.29 -5.40 -9.30
N ASN A 299 -14.66 -6.17 -10.18
CA ASN A 299 -15.05 -6.25 -11.58
C ASN A 299 -16.10 -7.36 -11.74
N LEU A 300 -17.34 -6.98 -12.03
CA LEU A 300 -18.48 -7.91 -12.05
C LEU A 300 -18.41 -8.89 -13.22
N ASP A 301 -17.84 -8.48 -14.35
CA ASP A 301 -17.66 -9.34 -15.52
C ASP A 301 -16.59 -10.41 -15.27
N ARG A 302 -15.47 -10.02 -14.64
CA ARG A 302 -14.45 -10.97 -14.19
C ARG A 302 -15.04 -11.95 -13.19
N MET A 303 -15.86 -11.46 -12.25
CA MET A 303 -16.54 -12.30 -11.28
C MET A 303 -17.50 -13.31 -11.94
N GLN A 304 -18.34 -12.87 -12.89
CA GLN A 304 -19.23 -13.76 -13.62
C GLN A 304 -18.45 -14.87 -14.35
N ASN A 305 -17.38 -14.49 -15.04
CA ASN A 305 -16.51 -15.43 -15.73
C ASN A 305 -15.85 -16.42 -14.76
N SER A 306 -15.49 -15.98 -13.57
CA SER A 306 -14.91 -16.81 -12.52
C SER A 306 -15.91 -17.78 -11.91
N LEU A 307 -17.17 -17.38 -11.69
CA LEU A 307 -18.22 -18.29 -11.21
C LEU A 307 -18.55 -19.39 -12.23
N ASN A 308 -18.51 -19.08 -13.53
CA ASN A 308 -18.74 -20.06 -14.58
C ASN A 308 -17.62 -21.11 -14.67
N GLN A 309 -16.46 -20.84 -14.06
CA GLN A 309 -15.32 -21.76 -14.04
C GLN A 309 -15.25 -22.60 -12.76
N ILE A 310 -16.09 -22.32 -11.76
CA ILE A 310 -16.16 -23.12 -10.55
C ILE A 310 -17.00 -24.35 -10.87
N PHE A 311 -16.37 -25.51 -10.77
CA PHE A 311 -17.05 -26.80 -10.92
C PHE A 311 -17.70 -27.20 -9.60
N GLU A 312 -18.81 -27.92 -9.69
CA GLU A 312 -19.50 -28.52 -8.54
C GLU A 312 -18.55 -29.43 -7.75
N ILE A 313 -18.54 -29.23 -6.43
CA ILE A 313 -17.70 -30.00 -5.50
C ILE A 313 -18.58 -30.96 -4.70
N GLU A 314 -19.72 -30.48 -4.18
CA GLU A 314 -20.75 -31.22 -3.43
C GLU A 314 -22.15 -30.61 -3.69
N GLU A 315 -23.26 -31.34 -3.41
CA GLU A 315 -24.64 -30.86 -3.64
C GLU A 315 -24.95 -29.52 -2.95
N GLY A 316 -24.38 -29.27 -1.76
CA GLY A 316 -24.56 -28.00 -1.04
C GLY A 316 -23.85 -26.80 -1.68
N ASP A 317 -22.79 -27.04 -2.46
CA ASP A 317 -22.01 -25.98 -3.11
C ASP A 317 -22.74 -25.43 -4.36
N GLU A 318 -23.62 -26.24 -4.98
CA GLU A 318 -24.42 -25.82 -6.15
C GLU A 318 -25.46 -24.75 -5.76
N ILE A 319 -26.07 -24.88 -4.58
CA ILE A 319 -27.03 -23.91 -4.04
C ILE A 319 -26.35 -22.54 -3.90
N ILE A 320 -25.14 -22.52 -3.33
CA ILE A 320 -24.34 -21.30 -3.14
C ILE A 320 -23.97 -20.69 -4.50
N LEU A 321 -23.51 -21.50 -5.45
CA LEU A 321 -23.16 -21.03 -6.80
C LEU A 321 -24.35 -20.42 -7.52
N ASN A 322 -25.52 -21.04 -7.44
CA ASN A 322 -26.74 -20.52 -8.06
C ASN A 322 -27.22 -19.22 -7.40
N GLU A 323 -27.13 -19.13 -6.07
CA GLU A 323 -27.37 -17.87 -5.33
C GLU A 323 -26.44 -16.75 -5.85
N LEU A 324 -25.13 -17.01 -5.91
CA LEU A 324 -24.14 -16.03 -6.38
C LEU A 324 -24.38 -15.63 -7.85
N ARG A 325 -24.73 -16.57 -8.73
CA ARG A 325 -25.05 -16.29 -10.14
C ARG A 325 -26.27 -15.37 -10.27
N GLU A 326 -27.32 -15.63 -9.51
CA GLU A 326 -28.52 -14.78 -9.53
C GLU A 326 -28.24 -13.38 -8.96
N ILE A 327 -27.40 -13.26 -7.93
CA ILE A 327 -26.94 -11.96 -7.41
C ILE A 327 -26.18 -11.17 -8.49
N ILE A 328 -25.23 -11.78 -9.19
CA ILE A 328 -24.50 -11.12 -10.29
C ILE A 328 -25.46 -10.72 -11.42
N LYS A 329 -26.38 -11.60 -11.79
CA LYS A 329 -27.38 -11.32 -12.83
C LYS A 329 -28.24 -10.11 -12.45
N LYS A 330 -28.67 -9.99 -11.19
CA LYS A 330 -29.36 -8.78 -10.68
C LYS A 330 -28.48 -7.53 -10.79
N LEU A 331 -27.20 -7.62 -10.40
CA LEU A 331 -26.25 -6.51 -10.50
C LEU A 331 -26.02 -6.02 -11.94
N LYS A 332 -26.03 -6.94 -12.92
CA LYS A 332 -25.85 -6.59 -14.34
C LYS A 332 -27.15 -6.16 -15.03
N ASN A 333 -28.29 -6.74 -14.67
CA ASN A 333 -29.60 -6.45 -15.25
C ASN A 333 -30.20 -5.15 -14.74
N ASN A 334 -29.96 -4.81 -13.46
CA ASN A 334 -30.14 -3.46 -12.96
C ASN A 334 -29.01 -2.60 -13.50
N LYS A 335 -28.94 -2.49 -14.85
CA LYS A 335 -28.00 -1.62 -15.53
C LYS A 335 -28.08 -0.29 -14.80
N PRO A 336 -26.99 0.20 -14.19
CA PRO A 336 -26.96 1.59 -13.79
C PRO A 336 -27.33 2.35 -15.07
N ALA A 337 -28.53 2.94 -15.13
CA ALA A 337 -28.92 3.81 -16.23
C ALA A 337 -27.78 4.82 -16.44
N GLU A 338 -27.62 5.41 -17.61
CA GLU A 338 -26.50 6.32 -17.87
C GLU A 338 -26.32 7.44 -16.81
N ASN A 339 -27.37 7.71 -16.00
CA ASN A 339 -27.39 8.56 -14.81
C ASN A 339 -26.88 7.97 -13.46
N TYR A 340 -26.48 6.69 -13.38
CA TYR A 340 -25.99 6.02 -12.15
C TYR A 340 -24.46 5.92 -12.06
N ALA A 341 -23.75 6.10 -13.17
CA ALA A 341 -22.30 6.23 -13.14
C ALA A 341 -21.97 7.46 -12.28
N GLU A 342 -21.30 7.24 -11.14
CA GLU A 342 -21.01 8.24 -10.08
C GLU A 342 -22.05 8.45 -8.96
N GLN A 343 -23.18 7.75 -8.93
CA GLN A 343 -24.06 7.81 -7.75
C GLN A 343 -23.47 7.03 -6.57
N ILE A 344 -23.52 7.65 -5.38
CA ILE A 344 -23.12 7.06 -4.11
C ILE A 344 -24.33 6.36 -3.50
N LEU A 345 -24.29 5.03 -3.41
CA LEU A 345 -25.34 4.20 -2.86
C LEU A 345 -24.87 3.55 -1.54
N PRO A 346 -25.69 3.49 -0.48
CA PRO A 346 -25.38 2.66 0.69
C PRO A 346 -25.22 1.19 0.28
N LEU A 347 -24.16 0.52 0.74
CA LEU A 347 -23.86 -0.87 0.36
C LEU A 347 -25.05 -1.80 0.64
N LYS A 348 -25.65 -1.67 1.82
CA LYS A 348 -26.84 -2.42 2.30
C LYS A 348 -28.04 -2.38 1.37
N GLN A 349 -28.14 -1.37 0.50
CA GLN A 349 -29.23 -1.21 -0.46
C GLN A 349 -28.89 -1.81 -1.84
N THR A 350 -27.77 -2.51 -1.97
CA THR A 350 -27.29 -3.04 -3.24
C THR A 350 -27.05 -4.54 -3.15
N ALA A 351 -27.16 -5.23 -4.29
CA ALA A 351 -26.88 -6.65 -4.38
C ALA A 351 -25.39 -7.01 -4.13
N ILE A 352 -24.48 -6.03 -4.01
CA ILE A 352 -23.11 -6.28 -3.52
C ILE A 352 -23.12 -6.65 -2.04
N TYR A 353 -24.08 -6.14 -1.25
CA TYR A 353 -24.26 -6.56 0.14
C TYR A 353 -24.65 -8.03 0.23
N ASP A 354 -25.64 -8.45 -0.57
CA ASP A 354 -26.09 -9.85 -0.64
C ASP A 354 -24.94 -10.77 -1.03
N LEU A 355 -24.13 -10.33 -2.00
CA LEU A 355 -22.90 -11.02 -2.40
C LEU A 355 -21.94 -11.20 -1.22
N PHE A 356 -21.61 -10.13 -0.51
CA PHE A 356 -20.69 -10.20 0.63
C PHE A 356 -21.24 -11.10 1.73
N MET A 357 -22.53 -10.99 2.04
CA MET A 357 -23.18 -11.84 3.05
C MET A 357 -23.17 -13.32 2.67
N SER A 358 -23.46 -13.66 1.41
CA SER A 358 -23.41 -15.05 0.95
C SER A 358 -22.00 -15.63 1.07
N LEU A 359 -20.96 -14.88 0.70
CA LEU A 359 -19.56 -15.33 0.83
C LEU A 359 -19.11 -15.45 2.30
N LEU A 360 -19.47 -14.48 3.15
CA LEU A 360 -19.09 -14.48 4.57
C LEU A 360 -19.76 -15.61 5.36
N LYS A 361 -20.99 -16.00 4.99
CA LYS A 361 -21.71 -17.14 5.59
C LYS A 361 -21.15 -18.49 5.18
N ASN A 362 -20.48 -18.57 4.03
CA ASN A 362 -20.00 -19.83 3.45
C ASN A 362 -18.47 -19.85 3.29
N PRO A 363 -17.68 -19.68 4.37
CA PRO A 363 -16.22 -19.63 4.26
C PRO A 363 -15.63 -20.96 3.77
N ASP A 364 -16.21 -22.11 4.15
CA ASP A 364 -15.70 -23.43 3.76
C ASP A 364 -15.80 -23.67 2.24
N PHE A 365 -16.85 -23.16 1.60
CA PHE A 365 -16.95 -23.14 0.13
C PHE A 365 -15.76 -22.39 -0.49
N ILE A 366 -15.35 -21.25 0.07
CA ILE A 366 -14.21 -20.47 -0.41
C ILE A 366 -12.86 -21.19 -0.20
N TYR A 367 -12.72 -22.01 0.83
CA TYR A 367 -11.50 -22.82 1.02
C TYR A 367 -11.45 -24.06 0.11
N LYS A 368 -12.58 -24.46 -0.48
CA LYS A 368 -12.66 -25.59 -1.43
C LYS A 368 -12.39 -25.18 -2.88
N ILE A 369 -12.64 -23.92 -3.24
CA ILE A 369 -12.35 -23.39 -4.57
C ILE A 369 -10.85 -23.12 -4.75
N ASP A 370 -10.45 -22.92 -6.00
CA ASP A 370 -9.10 -22.48 -6.33
C ASP A 370 -8.80 -21.11 -5.69
N ASP A 371 -7.74 -21.01 -4.88
CA ASP A 371 -7.29 -19.78 -4.21
C ASP A 371 -6.81 -18.70 -5.19
N GLU A 372 -6.54 -19.07 -6.44
CA GLU A 372 -6.21 -18.14 -7.52
C GLU A 372 -7.44 -17.72 -8.33
N ASN A 373 -8.62 -18.25 -8.02
CA ASN A 373 -9.88 -17.79 -8.61
C ASN A 373 -10.21 -16.39 -8.09
N TYR A 374 -10.69 -15.51 -8.97
CA TYR A 374 -11.06 -14.14 -8.61
C TYR A 374 -12.12 -14.05 -7.50
N LEU A 375 -12.93 -15.10 -7.29
CA LEU A 375 -13.88 -15.15 -6.18
C LEU A 375 -13.17 -15.06 -4.81
N PHE A 376 -11.94 -15.56 -4.70
CA PHE A 376 -11.13 -15.43 -3.49
C PHE A 376 -10.79 -13.96 -3.20
N ASP A 377 -10.40 -13.17 -4.21
CA ASP A 377 -10.19 -11.71 -4.07
C ASP A 377 -11.45 -10.97 -3.62
N VAL A 378 -12.62 -11.43 -4.07
CA VAL A 378 -13.93 -10.88 -3.67
C VAL A 378 -14.25 -11.27 -2.23
N TYR A 379 -13.95 -12.51 -1.81
CA TYR A 379 -14.08 -12.94 -0.42
C TYR A 379 -13.14 -12.18 0.52
N GLU A 380 -11.88 -11.97 0.15
CA GLU A 380 -10.96 -11.11 0.91
C GLU A 380 -11.53 -9.69 1.07
N SER A 381 -12.12 -9.16 0.00
CA SER A 381 -12.82 -7.88 0.04
C SER A 381 -14.00 -7.93 1.02
N ALA A 382 -14.86 -8.95 0.94
CA ALA A 382 -15.97 -9.13 1.87
C ALA A 382 -15.50 -9.20 3.33
N LYS A 383 -14.40 -9.92 3.61
CA LYS A 383 -13.79 -10.00 4.96
C LYS A 383 -13.28 -8.65 5.45
N MET A 384 -12.70 -7.82 4.58
CA MET A 384 -12.29 -6.46 4.94
C MET A 384 -13.47 -5.54 5.26
N PHE A 385 -14.68 -5.85 4.78
CA PHE A 385 -15.89 -5.07 5.02
C PHE A 385 -16.88 -5.73 6.00
N GLU A 386 -16.56 -6.90 6.56
CA GLU A 386 -17.45 -7.71 7.42
C GLU A 386 -18.09 -6.89 8.55
N ASP A 387 -17.27 -6.12 9.27
CA ASP A 387 -17.74 -5.28 10.37
C ASP A 387 -18.30 -3.92 9.91
N PHE A 388 -18.28 -3.60 8.61
CA PHE A 388 -18.62 -2.28 8.06
C PHE A 388 -19.74 -2.31 7.01
N LEU A 389 -20.37 -3.46 6.78
CA LEU A 389 -21.32 -3.65 5.67
C LEU A 389 -22.44 -2.61 5.66
N ASP A 390 -23.00 -2.30 6.83
CA ASP A 390 -24.11 -1.36 7.00
C ASP A 390 -23.69 0.12 6.86
N GLU A 391 -22.39 0.40 6.94
CA GLU A 391 -21.81 1.75 7.01
C GLU A 391 -20.88 2.03 5.81
N SER A 392 -20.93 1.15 4.82
CA SER A 392 -20.16 1.25 3.58
C SER A 392 -21.03 1.73 2.45
N TYR A 393 -20.38 2.25 1.41
CA TYR A 393 -21.01 2.78 0.22
C TYR A 393 -20.41 2.14 -1.02
N VAL A 394 -21.18 2.13 -2.10
CA VAL A 394 -20.74 1.66 -3.41
C VAL A 394 -21.02 2.72 -4.47
N THR A 395 -20.07 2.87 -5.39
CA THR A 395 -20.25 3.60 -6.64
C THR A 395 -19.96 2.66 -7.80
N PHE A 396 -20.74 2.73 -8.86
CA PHE A 396 -20.51 1.93 -10.07
C PHE A 396 -19.87 2.78 -11.16
N THR A 397 -18.91 2.19 -11.86
CA THR A 397 -18.36 2.73 -13.10
C THR A 397 -18.60 1.72 -14.22
N LYS A 398 -18.98 2.23 -15.38
CA LYS A 398 -19.09 1.45 -16.61
C LYS A 398 -18.05 1.96 -17.58
N LYS A 399 -17.15 1.09 -17.99
CA LYS A 399 -16.17 1.40 -19.02
C LYS A 399 -16.17 0.26 -20.02
N ASP A 400 -16.43 0.59 -21.29
CA ASP A 400 -16.43 -0.37 -22.41
C ASP A 400 -17.25 -1.63 -22.11
N GLU A 401 -18.50 -1.40 -21.67
CA GLU A 401 -19.47 -2.41 -21.21
C GLU A 401 -19.15 -3.14 -19.90
N ALA A 402 -17.90 -3.13 -19.44
CA ALA A 402 -17.53 -3.73 -18.17
C ALA A 402 -18.03 -2.91 -16.97
N ILE A 403 -18.67 -3.58 -16.01
CA ILE A 403 -19.20 -2.95 -14.81
C ILE A 403 -18.27 -3.20 -13.64
N THR A 404 -17.87 -2.12 -12.98
CA THR A 404 -16.98 -2.15 -11.82
C THR A 404 -17.65 -1.49 -10.63
N ALA A 405 -17.69 -2.20 -9.50
CA ALA A 405 -18.18 -1.69 -8.22
C ALA A 405 -17.00 -1.22 -7.37
N HIS A 406 -17.03 0.04 -6.93
CA HIS A 406 -16.06 0.59 -5.98
C HIS A 406 -16.73 0.69 -4.61
N ILE A 407 -16.28 -0.13 -3.65
CA ILE A 407 -16.80 -0.15 -2.28
C ILE A 407 -15.86 0.64 -1.38
N VAL A 408 -16.43 1.55 -0.59
CA VAL A 408 -15.68 2.41 0.33
C VAL A 408 -16.41 2.52 1.68
N THR A 409 -15.65 2.44 2.77
CA THR A 409 -16.13 2.83 4.11
C THR A 409 -15.54 4.16 4.53
N ILE A 410 -16.35 5.00 5.17
CA ILE A 410 -15.93 6.26 5.78
C ILE A 410 -15.92 6.20 7.32
N ASN A 411 -16.32 5.07 7.93
CA ASN A 411 -16.24 4.91 9.38
C ASN A 411 -14.83 4.48 9.80
N LEU A 412 -13.91 5.45 9.75
CA LEU A 412 -12.52 5.25 10.16
C LEU A 412 -12.39 4.98 11.67
N ALA A 413 -13.31 5.51 12.49
CA ALA A 413 -13.37 5.27 13.92
C ALA A 413 -13.59 3.80 14.28
N LYS A 414 -14.64 3.18 13.73
CA LYS A 414 -14.92 1.76 13.94
C LYS A 414 -13.77 0.89 13.41
N LYS A 415 -13.16 1.30 12.30
CA LYS A 415 -12.03 0.57 11.72
C LYS A 415 -10.79 0.63 12.62
N PHE A 416 -10.51 1.80 13.19
CA PHE A 416 -9.37 1.94 14.08
C PHE A 416 -9.62 1.14 15.36
N LYS A 417 -10.86 1.18 15.87
CA LYS A 417 -11.28 0.33 16.98
C LYS A 417 -11.09 -1.15 16.71
N GLU A 418 -11.50 -1.68 15.55
CA GLU A 418 -11.28 -3.08 15.18
C GLU A 418 -9.78 -3.45 15.19
N MET A 419 -8.93 -2.57 14.64
CA MET A 419 -7.47 -2.75 14.70
C MET A 419 -6.95 -2.71 16.13
N ALA A 420 -7.45 -1.78 16.96
CA ALA A 420 -7.09 -1.69 18.36
C ALA A 420 -7.52 -2.93 19.14
N ASP A 421 -8.74 -3.43 18.95
CA ASP A 421 -9.27 -4.58 19.67
C ASP A 421 -8.52 -5.87 19.33
N LYS A 422 -8.01 -6.00 18.10
CA LYS A 422 -7.19 -7.15 17.66
C LYS A 422 -5.75 -7.16 18.20
N ASN A 423 -5.28 -6.06 18.78
CA ASN A 423 -3.88 -5.91 19.16
C ASN A 423 -3.73 -5.45 20.62
N LYS A 424 -2.63 -5.85 21.26
CA LYS A 424 -2.37 -5.54 22.68
C LYS A 424 -2.01 -4.07 22.88
N ILE A 425 -0.97 -3.60 22.21
CA ILE A 425 -0.47 -2.21 22.25
C ILE A 425 -0.26 -1.70 20.83
N ILE A 426 -0.56 -0.42 20.60
CA ILE A 426 -0.33 0.27 19.33
C ILE A 426 0.54 1.50 19.56
N VAL A 427 1.67 1.57 18.85
CA VAL A 427 2.56 2.73 18.81
C VAL A 427 2.53 3.34 17.41
N LEU A 428 2.16 4.62 17.30
CA LEU A 428 1.99 5.36 16.04
C LEU A 428 3.03 6.47 15.95
N MET A 429 3.93 6.42 14.97
CA MET A 429 5.02 7.39 14.86
C MET A 429 4.89 8.27 13.62
N SER A 430 4.97 9.59 13.76
CA SER A 430 5.05 10.50 12.60
C SER A 430 5.71 11.84 12.96
N GLY A 431 6.25 12.52 11.95
CA GLY A 431 6.69 13.92 12.06
C GLY A 431 5.57 14.93 11.78
N THR A 432 4.49 14.48 11.16
CA THR A 432 3.34 15.29 10.79
C THR A 432 2.08 14.59 11.29
N LEU A 433 1.91 14.52 12.61
CA LEU A 433 0.70 13.96 13.20
C LEU A 433 -0.56 14.74 12.79
N HIS A 434 -1.66 14.02 12.67
CA HIS A 434 -3.00 14.61 12.57
C HIS A 434 -3.28 15.48 13.79
N SER A 435 -4.12 16.50 13.63
CA SER A 435 -4.63 17.25 14.79
C SER A 435 -5.40 16.34 15.75
N GLU A 436 -5.39 16.66 17.05
CA GLU A 436 -6.16 15.89 18.04
C GLU A 436 -7.65 15.82 17.70
N GLU A 437 -8.21 16.90 17.16
CA GLU A 437 -9.59 16.92 16.68
C GLU A 437 -9.83 15.88 15.57
N VAL A 438 -8.89 15.71 14.64
CA VAL A 438 -9.03 14.70 13.59
C VAL A 438 -8.87 13.30 14.16
N LEU A 439 -7.92 13.08 15.08
CA LEU A 439 -7.75 11.79 15.75
C LEU A 439 -9.03 11.36 16.50
N LYS A 440 -9.69 12.29 17.19
CA LYS A 440 -10.95 12.05 17.90
C LYS A 440 -12.15 11.96 16.95
N ASP A 441 -12.44 13.02 16.20
CA ASP A 441 -13.68 13.14 15.40
C ASP A 441 -13.73 12.17 14.21
N ILE A 442 -12.58 11.84 13.60
CA ILE A 442 -12.49 11.02 12.39
C ILE A 442 -12.10 9.58 12.73
N PHE A 443 -11.04 9.41 13.53
CA PHE A 443 -10.48 8.10 13.85
C PHE A 443 -10.98 7.52 15.18
N GLY A 444 -11.83 8.23 15.92
CA GLY A 444 -12.42 7.74 17.17
C GLY A 444 -11.41 7.43 18.27
N ILE A 445 -10.24 8.06 18.22
CA ILE A 445 -9.14 7.82 19.16
C ILE A 445 -9.29 8.80 20.32
N GLU A 446 -10.08 8.43 21.31
CA GLU A 446 -10.38 9.31 22.46
C GLU A 446 -9.30 9.28 23.54
N GLN A 447 -8.72 8.11 23.79
CA GLN A 447 -7.70 7.88 24.80
C GLN A 447 -6.38 7.52 24.12
N PHE A 448 -5.42 8.44 24.18
CA PHE A 448 -4.09 8.23 23.66
C PHE A 448 -3.07 9.13 24.37
N LYS A 449 -1.81 8.68 24.38
CA LYS A 449 -0.68 9.47 24.87
C LYS A 449 0.14 9.98 23.69
N ILE A 450 0.49 11.27 23.66
CA ILE A 450 1.52 11.79 22.76
C ILE A 450 2.84 11.91 23.53
N ILE A 451 3.90 11.37 22.96
CA ILE A 451 5.29 11.49 23.42
C ILE A 451 6.08 12.29 22.39
N GLU A 452 6.60 13.43 22.82
CA GLU A 452 7.37 14.35 21.98
C GLU A 452 8.83 13.93 21.90
N ALA A 453 9.29 13.57 20.70
CA ALA A 453 10.69 13.34 20.35
C ALA A 453 11.34 14.66 19.87
N GLU A 454 11.88 14.73 18.65
CA GLU A 454 12.33 16.01 18.08
C GLU A 454 11.14 16.76 17.46
N THR A 455 10.83 17.90 18.03
CA THR A 455 9.76 18.80 17.56
C THR A 455 10.31 20.00 16.81
N GLN A 456 11.61 20.31 16.97
CA GLN A 456 12.22 21.43 16.29
C GLN A 456 12.43 21.11 14.81
N GLN A 457 11.82 21.94 13.97
CA GLN A 457 12.05 21.92 12.53
C GLN A 457 13.55 22.16 12.25
N GLN A 458 14.11 21.33 11.37
CA GLN A 458 15.49 21.47 10.90
C GLN A 458 15.54 22.45 9.72
N GLY A 459 16.67 23.15 9.59
CA GLY A 459 16.95 24.04 8.47
C GLY A 459 16.09 25.30 8.37
N GLN A 460 16.31 26.07 7.31
CA GLN A 460 15.66 27.36 7.06
C GLN A 460 14.90 27.36 5.74
N ILE A 461 13.74 28.03 5.72
CA ILE A 461 12.93 28.24 4.51
C ILE A 461 12.95 29.72 4.16
N THR A 462 13.36 30.04 2.94
CA THR A 462 13.23 31.40 2.39
C THR A 462 12.23 31.40 1.26
N ILE A 463 11.16 32.17 1.40
CA ILE A 463 10.16 32.33 0.35
C ILE A 463 10.72 33.25 -0.73
N LYS A 464 10.69 32.79 -1.98
CA LYS A 464 11.09 33.59 -3.15
C LYS A 464 9.89 33.84 -4.04
N ARG A 465 9.50 35.11 -4.15
CA ARG A 465 8.38 35.58 -4.97
C ARG A 465 8.87 36.02 -6.35
N THR A 466 8.09 35.67 -7.35
CA THR A 466 8.20 36.07 -8.76
C THR A 466 7.38 37.32 -9.06
N GLY A 467 6.36 37.63 -8.23
CA GLY A 467 5.39 38.69 -8.49
C GLY A 467 4.23 38.27 -9.40
N LEU A 468 4.23 37.02 -9.88
CA LEU A 468 3.19 36.44 -10.74
C LEU A 468 2.27 35.46 -9.98
N GLU A 469 2.40 35.40 -8.65
CA GLU A 469 1.62 34.46 -7.84
C GLU A 469 0.12 34.80 -7.85
N MET A 470 -0.72 33.77 -7.83
CA MET A 470 -2.17 33.90 -7.81
C MET A 470 -2.83 32.84 -6.91
N ASP A 471 -4.04 33.10 -6.40
CA ASP A 471 -4.80 32.09 -5.64
C ASP A 471 -5.30 31.00 -6.59
N CYS A 472 -4.63 29.84 -6.61
CA CYS A 472 -4.96 28.76 -7.55
C CYS A 472 -6.13 27.85 -7.10
N LYS A 473 -7.09 28.35 -6.30
CA LYS A 473 -8.34 27.63 -6.03
C LYS A 473 -9.10 27.33 -7.33
N TYR A 474 -9.69 26.14 -7.40
CA TYR A 474 -10.53 25.73 -8.54
C TYR A 474 -11.62 26.76 -8.86
N ALA A 475 -12.26 27.32 -7.83
CA ALA A 475 -13.28 28.36 -7.97
C ALA A 475 -12.79 29.55 -8.83
N ASN A 476 -11.55 30.01 -8.64
CA ASN A 476 -10.99 31.15 -9.37
C ASN A 476 -10.76 30.84 -10.86
N PHE A 477 -10.43 29.59 -11.21
CA PHE A 477 -10.34 29.16 -12.60
C PHE A 477 -11.73 28.97 -13.22
N SER A 478 -12.67 28.37 -12.49
CA SER A 478 -14.03 28.13 -12.98
C SER A 478 -14.82 29.41 -13.23
N THR A 479 -14.55 30.48 -12.47
CA THR A 479 -15.18 31.80 -12.66
C THR A 479 -14.42 32.69 -13.65
N GLY A 480 -13.32 32.21 -14.25
CA GLY A 480 -12.48 32.98 -15.16
C GLY A 480 -11.64 34.08 -14.51
N LYS A 481 -11.58 34.15 -13.16
CA LYS A 481 -10.76 35.12 -12.44
C LYS A 481 -9.26 34.90 -12.69
N ASN A 482 -8.86 33.64 -12.77
CA ASN A 482 -7.52 33.22 -13.20
C ASN A 482 -7.67 32.36 -14.45
N ASN A 483 -6.64 32.34 -15.31
CA ASN A 483 -6.61 31.48 -16.48
C ASN A 483 -5.35 30.58 -16.48
N HIS A 484 -5.40 29.51 -17.27
CA HIS A 484 -4.31 28.52 -17.35
C HIS A 484 -3.02 29.09 -17.93
N LYS A 485 -3.13 30.04 -18.88
CA LYS A 485 -1.97 30.70 -19.49
C LYS A 485 -1.12 31.43 -18.45
N ASP A 486 -1.75 32.30 -17.65
CA ASP A 486 -1.05 33.07 -16.62
C ASP A 486 -0.45 32.15 -15.54
N TYR A 487 -1.16 31.08 -15.19
CA TYR A 487 -0.64 30.06 -14.28
C TYR A 487 0.62 29.38 -14.82
N PHE A 488 0.65 28.96 -16.10
CA PHE A 488 1.82 28.33 -16.69
C PHE A 488 3.01 29.29 -16.81
N LEU A 489 2.75 30.56 -17.16
CA LEU A 489 3.79 31.61 -17.17
C LEU A 489 4.38 31.84 -15.76
N ALA A 490 3.54 31.89 -14.73
CA ALA A 490 3.98 32.00 -13.35
C ALA A 490 4.82 30.78 -12.90
N LEU A 491 4.39 29.57 -13.28
CA LEU A 491 5.13 28.34 -12.95
C LEU A 491 6.48 28.27 -13.68
N ASP A 492 6.53 28.62 -14.97
CA ASP A 492 7.77 28.68 -15.75
C ASP A 492 8.75 29.69 -15.11
N LYS A 493 8.24 30.86 -14.71
CA LYS A 493 9.04 31.89 -14.02
C LYS A 493 9.58 31.41 -12.68
N CYS A 494 8.81 30.63 -11.92
CA CYS A 494 9.30 30.02 -10.68
C CYS A 494 10.53 29.14 -10.95
N ILE A 495 10.50 28.33 -12.03
CA ILE A 495 11.62 27.44 -12.37
C ILE A 495 12.84 28.22 -12.86
N GLU A 496 12.61 29.28 -13.64
CA GLU A 496 13.64 30.18 -14.15
C GLU A 496 14.46 30.82 -13.01
N VAL A 497 13.78 31.35 -11.99
CA VAL A 497 14.44 32.09 -10.90
C VAL A 497 14.90 31.19 -9.74
N ALA A 498 14.51 29.92 -9.71
CA ALA A 498 14.89 29.00 -8.65
C ALA A 498 16.39 28.69 -8.65
N LYS A 499 16.99 28.64 -7.45
CA LYS A 499 18.38 28.20 -7.27
C LYS A 499 18.44 26.69 -7.49
N LYS A 500 19.22 26.23 -8.47
CA LYS A 500 19.41 24.80 -8.77
C LYS A 500 20.33 24.13 -7.73
N PRO A 501 20.22 22.82 -7.48
CA PRO A 501 19.21 21.89 -8.02
C PRO A 501 17.80 22.16 -7.46
N VAL A 502 16.76 21.95 -8.28
CA VAL A 502 15.36 22.25 -7.92
C VAL A 502 14.48 21.01 -8.02
N LEU A 503 13.69 20.78 -6.97
CA LEU A 503 12.63 19.78 -6.95
C LEU A 503 11.27 20.46 -7.21
N VAL A 504 10.58 20.00 -8.25
CA VAL A 504 9.23 20.45 -8.59
C VAL A 504 8.23 19.38 -8.17
N HIS A 505 7.49 19.65 -7.09
CA HIS A 505 6.38 18.83 -6.62
C HIS A 505 5.15 19.07 -7.50
N VAL A 506 4.88 18.12 -8.38
CA VAL A 506 3.71 18.11 -9.27
C VAL A 506 2.57 17.39 -8.56
N ASN A 507 1.48 18.09 -8.24
CA ASN A 507 0.33 17.46 -7.57
C ASN A 507 -0.52 16.63 -8.53
N SER A 508 -0.69 17.10 -9.77
CA SER A 508 -1.41 16.43 -10.84
C SER A 508 -0.70 16.65 -12.16
N PHE A 509 -0.75 15.67 -13.07
CA PHE A 509 -0.25 15.86 -14.43
C PHE A 509 -0.92 17.06 -15.13
N ALA A 510 -2.16 17.37 -14.79
CA ALA A 510 -2.88 18.54 -15.32
C ALA A 510 -2.36 19.89 -14.77
N ASP A 511 -1.41 19.88 -13.84
CA ASP A 511 -0.71 21.09 -13.41
C ASP A 511 0.43 21.49 -14.36
N LEU A 512 0.75 20.64 -15.33
CA LEU A 512 1.73 20.90 -16.39
C LEU A 512 1.03 21.13 -17.74
N PRO A 513 1.62 21.94 -18.64
CA PRO A 513 1.08 22.14 -19.97
C PRO A 513 1.08 20.82 -20.75
N ASP A 514 0.19 20.67 -21.73
CA ASP A 514 0.42 19.71 -22.81
C ASP A 514 1.47 20.25 -23.81
N GLU A 515 1.89 19.43 -24.78
CA GLU A 515 2.89 19.85 -25.78
C GLU A 515 2.46 21.08 -26.58
N ILE A 516 1.17 21.18 -26.94
CA ILE A 516 0.64 22.29 -27.74
C ILE A 516 0.63 23.58 -26.92
N GLU A 517 0.16 23.52 -25.67
CA GLU A 517 0.18 24.63 -24.72
C GLU A 517 1.62 25.11 -24.48
N LYS A 518 2.57 24.17 -24.34
CA LYS A 518 3.99 24.48 -24.11
C LYS A 518 4.60 25.24 -25.28
N GLU A 519 4.37 24.78 -26.51
CA GLU A 519 4.85 25.43 -27.73
C GLU A 519 4.20 26.82 -27.92
N ASN A 520 2.87 26.90 -27.83
CA ASN A 520 2.12 28.13 -28.05
C ASN A 520 2.48 29.24 -27.05
N LEU A 521 2.77 28.87 -25.80
CA LEU A 521 3.14 29.80 -24.74
C LEU A 521 4.66 30.04 -24.65
N ASN A 522 5.46 29.37 -25.50
CA ASN A 522 6.92 29.45 -25.51
C ASN A 522 7.56 29.20 -24.12
N LEU A 523 7.08 28.17 -23.43
CA LEU A 523 7.52 27.82 -22.08
C LEU A 523 8.84 27.05 -22.15
N LYS A 524 9.92 27.66 -21.66
CA LYS A 524 11.30 27.16 -21.83
C LYS A 524 11.75 26.23 -20.71
N ASN A 525 11.22 26.42 -19.51
CA ASN A 525 11.69 25.76 -18.30
C ASN A 525 10.79 24.59 -17.87
N LEU A 526 9.61 24.47 -18.48
CA LEU A 526 8.63 23.42 -18.19
C LEU A 526 8.76 22.20 -19.10
N ILE A 527 8.43 21.03 -18.56
CA ILE A 527 8.13 19.83 -19.35
C ILE A 527 6.62 19.70 -19.54
N SER A 528 6.22 18.99 -20.59
CA SER A 528 4.82 18.66 -20.80
C SER A 528 4.36 17.56 -19.83
N ARG A 529 3.04 17.45 -19.66
CA ARG A 529 2.42 16.37 -18.88
C ARG A 529 2.64 15.00 -19.53
N GLU A 530 2.68 14.92 -20.85
CA GLU A 530 2.97 13.71 -21.63
C GLU A 530 4.40 13.25 -21.35
N LYS A 531 5.37 14.18 -21.43
CA LYS A 531 6.78 13.86 -21.18
C LYS A 531 7.03 13.37 -19.76
N LEU A 532 6.37 13.98 -18.77
CA LEU A 532 6.49 13.51 -17.38
C LEU A 532 5.92 12.10 -17.19
N LYS A 533 4.82 11.75 -17.87
CA LYS A 533 4.25 10.39 -17.81
C LYS A 533 5.23 9.37 -18.39
N GLU A 534 5.74 9.62 -19.59
CA GLU A 534 6.72 8.77 -20.25
C GLU A 534 7.95 8.53 -19.35
N ILE A 535 8.54 9.61 -18.82
CA ILE A 535 9.70 9.54 -17.91
C ILE A 535 9.41 8.67 -16.67
N GLN A 536 8.21 8.79 -16.08
CA GLN A 536 7.84 8.04 -14.87
C GLN A 536 7.38 6.61 -15.14
N GLU A 537 6.92 6.31 -16.36
CA GLU A 537 6.60 4.95 -16.81
C GLU A 537 7.88 4.17 -17.10
N GLU A 538 8.88 4.81 -17.71
CA GLU A 538 10.19 4.20 -17.97
C GLU A 538 11.03 4.02 -16.68
N ASP A 539 10.97 4.96 -15.73
CA ASP A 539 11.73 4.87 -14.47
C ASP A 539 10.96 4.15 -13.35
N ASN A 540 10.84 2.83 -13.49
CA ASN A 540 10.33 1.95 -12.44
C ASN A 540 11.34 1.71 -11.30
N SER A 541 12.62 2.08 -11.50
CA SER A 541 13.73 1.80 -10.58
C SER A 541 14.16 2.97 -9.68
N GLY A 542 13.65 4.18 -9.93
CA GLY A 542 14.06 5.39 -9.21
C GLY A 542 15.41 5.95 -9.64
N LYS A 543 15.89 5.60 -10.85
CA LYS A 543 17.16 6.09 -11.41
C LYS A 543 17.21 7.61 -11.50
N LEU A 544 16.10 8.27 -11.81
CA LEU A 544 16.03 9.72 -11.94
C LEU A 544 16.26 10.43 -10.61
N ILE A 545 15.73 9.87 -9.53
CA ILE A 545 15.97 10.37 -8.17
C ILE A 545 17.45 10.26 -7.82
N GLU A 546 18.09 9.14 -8.14
CA GLU A 546 19.52 8.95 -7.89
C GLU A 546 20.38 9.86 -8.79
N GLN A 547 19.99 10.09 -10.04
CA GLN A 547 20.64 11.08 -10.91
C GLN A 547 20.54 12.50 -10.34
N PHE A 548 19.38 12.89 -9.82
CA PHE A 548 19.19 14.18 -9.17
C PHE A 548 20.04 14.31 -7.90
N LYS A 549 20.02 13.30 -7.01
CA LYS A 549 20.85 13.29 -5.80
C LYS A 549 22.35 13.35 -6.08
N THR A 550 22.78 12.77 -7.20
CA THR A 550 24.19 12.76 -7.62
C THR A 550 24.58 13.99 -8.46
N GLY A 551 23.68 14.95 -8.65
CA GLY A 551 23.93 16.18 -9.39
C GLY A 551 24.02 16.00 -10.91
N LYS A 552 23.57 14.85 -11.46
CA LYS A 552 23.51 14.63 -12.92
C LYS A 552 22.36 15.38 -13.58
N THR A 553 21.35 15.77 -12.80
CA THR A 553 20.21 16.56 -13.26
C THR A 553 19.92 17.68 -12.27
N ASP A 554 19.74 18.89 -12.78
CA ASP A 554 19.50 20.09 -11.97
C ASP A 554 18.02 20.33 -11.66
N ILE A 555 17.11 19.66 -12.36
CA ILE A 555 15.67 19.82 -12.22
C ILE A 555 15.02 18.44 -12.14
N LEU A 556 14.27 18.19 -11.08
CA LEU A 556 13.47 16.98 -10.92
C LEU A 556 11.99 17.34 -10.82
N PHE A 557 11.22 17.00 -11.86
CA PHE A 557 9.76 17.01 -11.79
C PHE A 557 9.27 15.68 -11.25
N SER A 558 8.46 15.70 -10.20
CA SER A 558 7.97 14.45 -9.63
C SER A 558 6.57 14.57 -9.04
N THR A 559 5.75 13.55 -9.31
CA THR A 559 4.50 13.28 -8.60
C THR A 559 4.71 12.26 -7.47
N ARG A 560 5.91 11.64 -7.40
CA ARG A 560 6.24 10.51 -6.51
C ARG A 560 7.21 10.88 -5.37
N ALA A 561 7.93 11.99 -5.49
CA ALA A 561 8.94 12.43 -4.50
C ALA A 561 8.35 13.08 -3.23
N SER A 562 7.06 12.90 -2.95
CA SER A 562 6.40 13.50 -1.79
C SER A 562 6.78 12.83 -0.47
N ARG A 563 7.13 11.53 -0.49
CA ARG A 563 7.38 10.73 0.72
C ARG A 563 8.49 9.68 0.50
N GLY A 564 9.17 9.30 1.57
CA GLY A 564 10.15 8.20 1.59
C GLY A 564 11.49 8.47 0.87
N ILE A 565 11.78 9.70 0.48
CA ILE A 565 13.02 10.12 -0.20
C ILE A 565 13.40 11.51 0.30
N ASP A 566 14.63 11.69 0.75
CA ASP A 566 15.12 12.97 1.25
C ASP A 566 16.26 13.50 0.37
N PHE A 567 16.39 14.83 0.33
CA PHE A 567 17.37 15.58 -0.46
C PHE A 567 18.13 16.57 0.43
N PRO A 568 18.99 16.10 1.35
CA PRO A 568 19.70 16.95 2.30
C PRO A 568 20.76 17.85 1.64
N GLY A 569 21.09 18.97 2.30
CA GLY A 569 22.16 19.88 1.91
C GLY A 569 22.00 20.39 0.48
N GLU A 570 23.11 20.39 -0.27
CA GLU A 570 23.14 20.94 -1.64
C GLU A 570 22.46 20.04 -2.70
N GLN A 571 21.93 18.87 -2.30
CA GLN A 571 21.18 18.01 -3.22
C GLN A 571 19.88 18.66 -3.70
N CYS A 572 19.32 19.60 -2.93
CA CYS A 572 18.17 20.39 -3.33
C CYS A 572 18.28 21.78 -2.72
N ASN A 573 18.41 22.80 -3.55
CA ASN A 573 18.47 24.21 -3.12
C ASN A 573 17.09 24.87 -3.14
N SER A 574 16.21 24.45 -4.06
CA SER A 574 14.87 25.03 -4.20
C SER A 574 13.79 23.97 -4.30
N ILE A 575 12.65 24.24 -3.70
CA ILE A 575 11.44 23.42 -3.84
C ILE A 575 10.33 24.29 -4.43
N ILE A 576 9.73 23.79 -5.52
CA ILE A 576 8.60 24.41 -6.19
C ILE A 576 7.37 23.54 -6.02
N PHE A 577 6.27 24.11 -5.54
CA PHE A 577 4.97 23.45 -5.55
C PHE A 577 4.17 23.94 -6.74
N THR A 578 3.63 23.05 -7.57
CA THR A 578 2.74 23.46 -8.67
C THR A 578 1.47 24.12 -8.14
N LYS A 579 0.86 23.56 -7.10
CA LYS A 579 -0.31 24.09 -6.39
C LYS A 579 -0.25 23.73 -4.91
N TYR A 580 -1.13 24.33 -4.11
CA TYR A 580 -1.40 23.85 -2.75
C TYR A 580 -1.88 22.40 -2.79
N PRO A 581 -1.25 21.45 -2.05
CA PRO A 581 -1.48 20.01 -2.18
C PRO A 581 -2.78 19.57 -1.51
N ASN A 582 -3.89 20.04 -2.05
CA ASN A 582 -5.23 19.69 -1.62
C ASN A 582 -5.57 18.24 -2.00
N PRO A 583 -6.28 17.48 -1.14
CA PRO A 583 -6.80 16.17 -1.49
C PRO A 583 -7.69 16.21 -2.74
N ASN A 584 -7.69 15.13 -3.51
CA ASN A 584 -8.54 15.04 -4.70
C ASN A 584 -10.01 14.85 -4.30
N VAL A 585 -10.80 15.91 -4.38
CA VAL A 585 -12.24 15.91 -4.08
C VAL A 585 -13.07 14.99 -4.98
N LYS A 586 -12.52 14.54 -6.12
CA LYS A 586 -13.19 13.56 -6.99
C LYS A 586 -13.11 12.13 -6.47
N ASP A 587 -12.19 11.85 -5.53
CA ASP A 587 -12.09 10.54 -4.90
C ASP A 587 -13.39 10.22 -4.14
N VAL A 588 -13.82 8.96 -4.26
CA VAL A 588 -15.09 8.46 -3.73
C VAL A 588 -15.16 8.67 -2.22
N PHE A 589 -14.05 8.44 -1.50
CA PHE A 589 -13.99 8.68 -0.06
C PHE A 589 -14.34 10.13 0.31
N TRP A 590 -13.70 11.11 -0.34
CA TRP A 590 -13.92 12.53 -0.07
C TRP A 590 -15.32 12.98 -0.48
N LYS A 591 -15.84 12.48 -1.61
CA LYS A 591 -17.23 12.74 -2.04
C LYS A 591 -18.23 12.27 -0.99
N ILE A 592 -18.09 11.04 -0.49
CA ILE A 592 -18.98 10.46 0.53
C ILE A 592 -18.86 11.25 1.84
N LEU A 593 -17.64 11.51 2.31
CA LEU A 593 -17.41 12.22 3.57
C LEU A 593 -18.00 13.64 3.54
N ASN A 594 -17.84 14.37 2.43
CA ASN A 594 -18.44 15.69 2.28
C ASN A 594 -19.97 15.66 2.32
N LYS A 595 -20.58 14.66 1.69
CA LYS A 595 -22.05 14.51 1.63
C LYS A 595 -22.64 14.10 2.99
N THR A 596 -21.97 13.22 3.71
CA THR A 596 -22.50 12.58 4.93
C THR A 596 -22.09 13.31 6.21
N LYS A 597 -20.89 13.89 6.25
CA LYS A 597 -20.30 14.55 7.42
C LYS A 597 -19.53 15.82 7.02
N PRO A 598 -20.20 16.88 6.52
CA PRO A 598 -19.54 18.06 5.94
C PRO A 598 -18.62 18.82 6.92
N HIS A 599 -18.98 18.87 8.21
CA HIS A 599 -18.13 19.50 9.22
C HIS A 599 -16.82 18.74 9.43
N GLN A 600 -16.89 17.41 9.54
CA GLN A 600 -15.73 16.52 9.66
C GLN A 600 -14.87 16.54 8.39
N TYR A 601 -15.51 16.59 7.22
CA TYR A 601 -14.84 16.71 5.91
C TYR A 601 -13.87 17.89 5.88
N TRP A 602 -14.32 19.10 6.19
CA TRP A 602 -13.47 20.30 6.08
C TRP A 602 -12.34 20.34 7.09
N LYS A 603 -12.52 19.73 8.27
CA LYS A 603 -11.46 19.56 9.25
C LYS A 603 -10.37 18.63 8.69
N PHE A 604 -10.76 17.42 8.28
CA PHE A 604 -9.81 16.43 7.80
C PHE A 604 -9.13 16.83 6.49
N TYR A 605 -9.87 17.44 5.57
CA TYR A 605 -9.36 17.91 4.29
C TYR A 605 -8.25 18.95 4.46
N ARG A 606 -8.46 19.94 5.35
CA ARG A 606 -7.46 20.99 5.64
C ARG A 606 -6.27 20.44 6.40
N ASP A 607 -6.51 19.57 7.37
CA ASP A 607 -5.45 18.87 8.13
C ASP A 607 -4.53 18.10 7.18
N LYS A 608 -5.09 17.26 6.30
CA LYS A 608 -4.33 16.52 5.30
C LYS A 608 -3.54 17.40 4.35
N ALA A 609 -4.18 18.42 3.79
CA ALA A 609 -3.52 19.34 2.85
C ALA A 609 -2.32 20.05 3.50
N ARG A 610 -2.46 20.46 4.77
CA ARG A 610 -1.39 21.07 5.55
C ARG A 610 -0.26 20.08 5.82
N ARG A 611 -0.56 18.85 6.22
CA ARG A 611 0.46 17.82 6.47
C ARG A 611 1.21 17.45 5.19
N ASP A 612 0.52 17.25 4.08
CA ASP A 612 1.14 16.97 2.78
C ASP A 612 2.07 18.11 2.33
N LEU A 613 1.69 19.37 2.59
CA LEU A 613 2.54 20.53 2.34
C LEU A 613 3.82 20.49 3.18
N LEU A 614 3.70 20.25 4.49
CA LEU A 614 4.82 20.17 5.41
C LEU A 614 5.77 19.02 5.07
N GLN A 615 5.22 17.84 4.81
CA GLN A 615 6.03 16.68 4.43
C GLN A 615 6.87 16.93 3.19
N LYS A 616 6.29 17.56 2.16
CA LYS A 616 6.96 17.84 0.89
C LYS A 616 8.11 18.85 1.03
N ILE A 617 7.94 19.89 1.86
CA ILE A 617 9.01 20.87 2.10
C ILE A 617 10.14 20.27 2.96
N TYR A 618 9.80 19.44 3.95
CA TYR A 618 10.78 18.83 4.86
C TYR A 618 11.67 17.78 4.21
N ARG A 619 11.39 17.37 2.97
CA ARG A 619 12.30 16.50 2.20
C ARG A 619 13.64 17.17 1.90
N GLY A 620 13.67 18.51 1.82
CA GLY A 620 14.89 19.29 1.62
C GLY A 620 15.54 19.82 2.91
N LEU A 621 15.00 19.49 4.08
CA LEU A 621 15.42 20.06 5.37
C LEU A 621 15.67 18.96 6.41
N ARG A 622 16.86 18.37 6.37
CA ARG A 622 17.26 17.26 7.24
C ARG A 622 18.21 17.67 8.35
N PHE A 623 19.06 18.66 8.08
CA PHE A 623 20.06 19.17 9.01
C PHE A 623 19.75 20.62 9.39
N LYS A 624 20.29 21.08 10.52
CA LYS A 624 20.09 22.46 11.01
C LYS A 624 20.56 23.52 10.02
N ASP A 625 21.61 23.21 9.27
CA ASP A 625 22.24 24.12 8.32
C ASP A 625 21.62 24.03 6.91
N ASP A 626 20.65 23.13 6.70
CA ASP A 626 19.97 23.02 5.41
C ASP A 626 19.16 24.31 5.13
N HIS A 627 19.16 24.74 3.88
CA HIS A 627 18.44 25.93 3.44
C HIS A 627 17.67 25.63 2.16
N ILE A 628 16.38 25.97 2.15
CA ILE A 628 15.51 25.77 0.98
C ILE A 628 14.87 27.10 0.57
N TYR A 629 15.00 27.42 -0.73
CA TYR A 629 14.18 28.43 -1.37
C TYR A 629 12.84 27.83 -1.79
N LEU A 630 11.75 28.36 -1.25
CA LEU A 630 10.38 27.94 -1.56
C LEU A 630 9.77 28.88 -2.60
N LEU A 631 9.26 28.30 -3.70
CA LEU A 631 8.50 29.01 -4.72
C LEU A 631 7.21 28.26 -5.08
N SER A 632 6.23 28.98 -5.60
CA SER A 632 5.00 28.41 -6.15
C SER A 632 4.24 29.49 -6.93
N PRO A 633 3.61 29.16 -8.06
CA PRO A 633 2.64 30.07 -8.70
C PRO A 633 1.36 30.23 -7.85
N ASP A 634 1.10 29.33 -6.90
CA ASP A 634 -0.05 29.38 -6.01
C ASP A 634 0.27 30.16 -4.73
N SER A 635 -0.29 31.37 -4.59
CA SER A 635 -0.01 32.26 -3.46
C SER A 635 -0.27 31.60 -2.11
N ARG A 636 -1.27 30.70 -2.05
CA ARG A 636 -1.66 29.96 -0.84
C ARG A 636 -0.55 29.09 -0.27
N VAL A 637 0.35 28.59 -1.13
CA VAL A 637 1.53 27.83 -0.68
C VAL A 637 2.45 28.74 0.11
N LEU A 638 2.78 29.91 -0.46
CA LEU A 638 3.70 30.86 0.15
C LEU A 638 3.12 31.44 1.45
N GLU A 639 1.85 31.87 1.41
CA GLU A 639 1.12 32.40 2.57
C GLU A 639 1.11 31.43 3.77
N ALA A 640 1.09 30.11 3.52
CA ALA A 640 1.11 29.10 4.57
C ALA A 640 2.43 29.06 5.35
N PHE A 641 3.54 29.47 4.74
CA PHE A 641 4.84 29.56 5.39
C PHE A 641 5.15 30.98 5.91
N GLU A 642 4.51 32.03 5.37
CA GLU A 642 4.61 33.39 5.92
C GLU A 642 3.95 33.51 7.30
N LYS A 643 2.78 32.88 7.48
CA LYS A 643 2.05 32.90 8.76
C LYS A 643 2.77 32.16 9.89
N LYS A 644 3.69 31.25 9.56
CA LYS A 644 4.48 30.48 10.52
C LYS A 644 5.60 31.29 11.17
N ASN A 645 6.06 32.38 10.53
CA ASN A 645 7.09 33.29 11.06
C ASN A 645 6.51 34.40 11.97
N ARG A 646 5.24 34.30 12.39
CA ARG A 646 4.55 35.29 13.24
C ARG A 646 4.16 34.78 14.63
N TYR A 647 4.71 33.65 15.07
CA TYR A 647 4.53 33.13 16.44
C TYR A 647 5.87 32.75 17.04
#